data_AF-A0A800ANI5-F1
#
_entry.id   AF-A0A800ANI5-F1
#
_cell.length_a   1.000
_cell.length_b   1.000
_cell.length_c   1.000
_cell.angle_alpha   90.00
_cell.angle_beta   90.00
_cell.angle_gamma   90.00
#
_symmetry.space_group_name_H-M   'P 1'
#
loop_
_entity.id
_entity.type
_entity.pdbx_description
1 polymer ?
#
loop_
_entity_poly.entity_id
_entity_poly.type
_entity_poly.pdbx_seq_one_letter_code
_entity_poly.pdbx_strand_id
1 'polypeptide(L)'
;MIKKIKEFLGVDIKEERYALVDDPIFGKVSKEKKPQKWVKSTCGYCGVGCGLYIGIKDNIATYTKGDPTHEVNFGTLCPKGLSEHYMLYASNRVLNPKIKKSSKLVDVSWDEAYKKVAKEFKRIQKEHGDSSVAVISTGQLLTEEFYALGKFVQLGLNSRNYDGNTTLCMSSAVMGYKQSFGSDGPVASYEDIAKAETIFVIGANLADNHPIIVHHLMKNRKNKKIVVIDPRRTKTAQLSDIYVPIKPRTDLALLNGLAYIIWEQGWYDEKYIKNKTSNFKEFVKHIQEYKPAEVAYITGIETKELYYLAKLYAKSDKSLICWTMGVNQSYLGTDTVSAINNLAIMTGKIGKEGCGPFSITGQCNAMGTREFGFTSSIPGYRKFESKKDREEFASLINVLPNLIPDHRGYKYGEIIEAIDKRKIKALWVICTNPLVSFPNQKMLRRALKKLDILVVQDAFMSDTAKIADVVFAAATWGEKEGCYTNSERRCNKANKAVEPPAQSKSDFDIILEFSEYYGVRDLLFKDWREPKDAFEEIKKVSKGRLCDYSGMSYEKIEQNGGIQWPCNDKYPNGCKRLYGDDMPFEYEDKKAKFISAKWQPLQEDISNDFPLILNTGRTVEHFHTRTKTGQIKILDDLAPEAWCEINPADAKKLKVKNYDRVTITSSRGKVENIVVKVTQTVAPGTIFVPFHYN
;
A
#
# COMPACT_ATOMS: atom_id res chain seq x y z
N MET A 1 42.87 -21.87 30.39
CA MET A 1 43.03 -21.64 31.85
C MET A 1 42.72 -20.19 32.23
N ILE A 2 43.37 -19.20 31.60
CA ILE A 2 43.13 -17.76 31.83
C ILE A 2 41.66 -17.33 31.66
N LYS A 3 40.97 -17.78 30.58
CA LYS A 3 39.56 -17.47 30.34
C LYS A 3 38.63 -17.95 31.48
N LYS A 4 38.82 -19.20 31.95
CA LYS A 4 38.07 -19.77 33.07
C LYS A 4 38.32 -19.02 34.40
N ILE A 5 39.53 -18.52 34.62
CA ILE A 5 39.88 -17.68 35.78
C ILE A 5 39.20 -16.31 35.67
N LYS A 6 39.21 -15.67 34.50
CA LYS A 6 38.52 -14.39 34.26
C LYS A 6 36.99 -14.53 34.42
N GLU A 7 36.41 -15.61 33.90
CA GLU A 7 34.98 -15.95 34.06
C GLU A 7 34.63 -16.20 35.53
N PHE A 8 35.44 -16.98 36.26
CA PHE A 8 35.23 -17.26 37.69
C PHE A 8 35.34 -16.00 38.57
N LEU A 9 36.29 -15.11 38.27
CA LEU A 9 36.49 -13.85 39.00
C LEU A 9 35.55 -12.72 38.56
N GLY A 10 34.69 -12.94 37.56
CA GLY A 10 33.77 -11.91 37.04
C GLY A 10 34.45 -10.75 36.30
N VAL A 11 35.72 -10.91 35.91
CA VAL A 11 36.52 -9.87 35.23
C VAL A 11 36.63 -10.07 33.72
N ASP A 12 35.95 -11.09 33.16
CA ASP A 12 35.80 -11.22 31.71
C ASP A 12 34.80 -10.19 31.18
N ILE A 13 35.32 -9.06 30.69
CA ILE A 13 34.53 -8.00 30.05
C ILE A 13 34.05 -8.39 28.63
N LYS A 14 34.26 -9.64 28.20
CA LYS A 14 33.84 -10.20 26.91
C LYS A 14 34.41 -9.45 25.71
N GLU A 15 35.68 -9.05 25.77
CA GLU A 15 36.40 -8.35 24.69
C GLU A 15 36.16 -8.96 23.31
N GLU A 16 36.20 -10.29 23.19
CA GLU A 16 35.96 -11.00 21.93
C GLU A 16 34.53 -10.81 21.39
N ARG A 17 33.54 -10.70 22.27
CA ARG A 17 32.12 -10.51 21.89
C ARG A 17 31.86 -9.08 21.40
N TYR A 18 32.59 -8.11 21.95
CA TYR A 18 32.52 -6.70 21.54
C TYR A 18 33.55 -6.36 20.45
N ALA A 19 34.32 -7.34 19.98
CA ALA A 19 35.32 -7.13 18.94
C ALA A 19 34.67 -6.62 17.65
N LEU A 20 35.30 -5.60 17.07
CA LEU A 20 34.93 -5.03 15.77
C LEU A 20 35.94 -5.46 14.71
N VAL A 21 35.45 -5.60 13.49
CA VAL A 21 36.24 -5.93 12.30
C VAL A 21 35.90 -4.96 11.18
N ASP A 22 36.85 -4.75 10.28
CA ASP A 22 36.64 -3.88 9.11
C ASP A 22 35.63 -4.47 8.13
N ASP A 23 34.75 -3.60 7.64
CA ASP A 23 33.73 -3.86 6.64
C ASP A 23 33.81 -2.79 5.54
N PRO A 24 33.85 -3.18 4.26
CA PRO A 24 34.08 -2.25 3.16
C PRO A 24 32.94 -1.25 2.95
N ILE A 25 31.72 -1.55 3.38
CA ILE A 25 30.54 -0.68 3.19
C ILE A 25 30.29 0.14 4.44
N PHE A 26 30.52 -0.44 5.62
CA PHE A 26 30.07 0.10 6.89
C PHE A 26 31.18 0.50 7.87
N GLY A 27 32.44 0.41 7.46
CA GLY A 27 33.59 0.77 8.30
C GLY A 27 33.88 -0.32 9.33
N LYS A 28 33.27 -0.24 10.52
CA LYS A 28 33.44 -1.24 11.58
C LYS A 28 32.13 -1.96 11.89
N VAL A 29 32.15 -3.29 11.94
CA VAL A 29 31.00 -4.13 12.31
C VAL A 29 31.39 -5.15 13.39
N SER A 30 30.41 -5.67 14.13
CA SER A 30 30.62 -6.75 15.10
C SER A 30 31.28 -7.95 14.43
N LYS A 31 32.36 -8.47 15.01
CA LYS A 31 33.04 -9.69 14.54
C LYS A 31 32.10 -10.88 14.50
N GLU A 32 31.22 -11.01 15.49
CA GLU A 32 30.24 -12.09 15.58
C GLU A 32 29.25 -12.05 14.41
N LYS A 33 28.84 -10.83 14.01
CA LYS A 33 27.80 -10.58 13.01
C LYS A 33 28.31 -10.11 11.66
N LYS A 34 29.63 -10.13 11.41
CA LYS A 34 30.19 -9.73 10.11
C LYS A 34 29.66 -10.68 9.03
N PRO A 35 28.95 -10.17 8.01
CA PRO A 35 28.57 -11.00 6.87
C PRO A 35 29.78 -11.25 5.97
N GLN A 36 29.75 -12.37 5.25
CA GLN A 36 30.68 -12.70 4.18
C GLN A 36 30.38 -11.90 2.91
N LYS A 37 29.09 -11.58 2.68
CA LYS A 37 28.62 -10.83 1.51
C LYS A 37 27.46 -9.91 1.89
N TRP A 38 27.41 -8.74 1.27
CA TRP A 38 26.26 -7.85 1.31
C TRP A 38 25.52 -7.89 -0.04
N VAL A 39 24.20 -7.97 0.01
CA VAL A 39 23.32 -7.88 -1.16
C VAL A 39 22.45 -6.64 -1.01
N LYS A 40 22.64 -5.65 -1.89
CA LYS A 40 21.79 -4.44 -1.93
C LYS A 40 20.36 -4.87 -2.29
N SER A 41 19.33 -4.31 -1.66
CA SER A 41 17.92 -4.63 -1.95
C SER A 41 17.01 -3.52 -1.42
N THR A 42 15.69 -3.72 -1.53
CA THR A 42 14.66 -2.76 -1.07
C THR A 42 13.73 -3.42 -0.07
N CYS A 43 13.37 -2.73 1.01
CA CYS A 43 12.44 -3.23 2.04
C CYS A 43 11.08 -3.64 1.47
N GLY A 44 10.58 -4.82 1.86
CA GLY A 44 9.34 -5.44 1.38
C GLY A 44 8.09 -5.19 2.25
N TYR A 45 8.10 -4.17 3.12
CA TYR A 45 6.98 -3.85 4.02
C TYR A 45 6.08 -2.72 3.49
N CYS A 46 6.31 -1.48 3.94
CA CYS A 46 5.45 -0.34 3.62
C CYS A 46 5.82 0.31 2.27
N GLY A 47 4.93 1.14 1.74
CA GLY A 47 5.10 1.86 0.47
C GLY A 47 6.19 2.93 0.43
N VAL A 48 7.14 2.95 1.38
CA VAL A 48 8.22 3.95 1.41
C VAL A 48 9.32 3.64 0.41
N GLY A 49 9.75 2.38 0.28
CA GLY A 49 10.86 1.98 -0.59
C GLY A 49 12.24 2.28 0.00
N CYS A 50 12.49 1.84 1.25
CA CYS A 50 13.79 2.02 1.89
C CYS A 50 14.84 1.11 1.26
N GLY A 51 15.97 1.68 0.83
CA GLY A 51 17.12 0.92 0.36
C GLY A 51 17.92 0.34 1.52
N LEU A 52 18.40 -0.89 1.35
CA LEU A 52 19.09 -1.65 2.39
C LEU A 52 20.11 -2.62 1.80
N TYR A 53 20.88 -3.23 2.69
CA TYR A 53 21.73 -4.38 2.44
C TYR A 53 21.29 -5.56 3.30
N ILE A 54 21.24 -6.74 2.68
CA ILE A 54 21.04 -8.03 3.33
C ILE A 54 22.42 -8.66 3.52
N GLY A 55 22.81 -8.90 4.77
CA GLY A 55 24.09 -9.51 5.13
C GLY A 55 24.00 -11.03 5.14
N ILE A 56 24.80 -11.69 4.30
CA ILE A 56 24.85 -13.14 4.18
C ILE A 56 26.07 -13.70 4.90
N LYS A 57 25.87 -14.73 5.71
CA LYS A 57 26.92 -15.50 6.37
C LYS A 57 26.52 -16.97 6.30
N ASP A 58 27.38 -17.81 5.75
CA ASP A 58 27.16 -19.25 5.59
C ASP A 58 25.86 -19.55 4.82
N ASN A 59 25.60 -18.79 3.76
CA ASN A 59 24.38 -18.80 2.92
C ASN A 59 23.07 -18.45 3.65
N ILE A 60 23.17 -17.89 4.86
CA ILE A 60 22.02 -17.45 5.67
C ILE A 60 22.02 -15.93 5.77
N ALA A 61 20.86 -15.31 5.61
CA ALA A 61 20.65 -13.89 5.87
C ALA A 61 20.66 -13.63 7.38
N THR A 62 21.69 -12.97 7.86
CA THR A 62 21.93 -12.74 9.30
C THR A 62 21.80 -11.28 9.71
N TYR A 63 21.69 -10.37 8.74
CA TYR A 63 21.64 -8.95 9.01
C TYR A 63 20.83 -8.17 7.98
N THR A 64 20.26 -7.06 8.43
CA THR A 64 19.70 -6.03 7.54
C THR A 64 20.20 -4.67 8.00
N LYS A 65 20.75 -3.88 7.08
CA LYS A 65 21.26 -2.54 7.37
C LYS A 65 20.83 -1.57 6.27
N GLY A 66 20.40 -0.36 6.62
CA GLY A 66 19.99 0.62 5.61
C GLY A 66 21.17 1.04 4.73
N ASP A 67 20.90 1.34 3.46
CA ASP A 67 21.90 1.89 2.54
C ASP A 67 22.15 3.37 2.87
N PRO A 68 23.35 3.76 3.35
CA PRO A 68 23.65 5.13 3.73
C PRO A 68 23.50 6.14 2.59
N THR A 69 23.66 5.69 1.34
CA THR A 69 23.63 6.56 0.16
C THR A 69 22.23 6.70 -0.45
N HIS A 70 21.25 5.91 0.01
CA HIS A 70 19.93 5.86 -0.59
C HIS A 70 19.07 7.08 -0.24
N GLU A 71 18.57 7.80 -1.25
CA GLU A 71 17.87 9.09 -1.11
C GLU A 71 16.56 9.01 -0.29
N VAL A 72 15.94 7.83 -0.23
CA VAL A 72 14.68 7.64 0.50
C VAL A 72 14.90 7.60 2.01
N ASN A 73 15.95 6.91 2.49
CA ASN A 73 16.06 6.56 3.91
C ASN A 73 17.40 6.93 4.57
N PHE A 74 18.41 7.36 3.80
CA PHE A 74 19.69 7.86 4.33
C PHE A 74 20.34 6.87 5.33
N GLY A 75 20.31 5.57 5.02
CA GLY A 75 20.84 4.52 5.90
C GLY A 75 19.94 4.11 7.07
N THR A 76 18.82 4.79 7.29
CA THR A 76 17.92 4.51 8.42
C THR A 76 16.86 3.48 8.05
N LEU A 77 16.51 2.60 8.99
CA LEU A 77 15.42 1.64 8.87
C LEU A 77 14.56 1.67 10.13
N CYS A 78 13.26 1.42 9.98
CA CYS A 78 12.37 1.20 11.13
C CYS A 78 12.58 -0.21 11.73
N PRO A 79 12.00 -0.52 12.92
CA PRO A 79 12.17 -1.84 13.55
C PRO A 79 11.85 -3.01 12.62
N LYS A 80 10.82 -2.87 11.77
CA LYS A 80 10.46 -3.89 10.77
C LYS A 80 11.58 -4.12 9.75
N GLY A 81 12.14 -3.05 9.18
CA GLY A 81 13.22 -3.15 8.20
C GLY A 81 14.52 -3.68 8.80
N LEU A 82 14.86 -3.28 10.04
CA LEU A 82 16.06 -3.78 10.74
C LEU A 82 16.00 -5.29 11.04
N SER A 83 14.79 -5.82 11.19
CA SER A 83 14.54 -7.21 11.57
C SER A 83 14.00 -8.07 10.42
N GLU A 84 13.94 -7.54 9.19
CA GLU A 84 13.24 -8.18 8.07
C GLU A 84 13.82 -9.57 7.72
N HIS A 85 15.15 -9.74 7.80
CA HIS A 85 15.81 -11.04 7.56
C HIS A 85 15.30 -12.18 8.46
N TYR A 86 14.79 -11.91 9.66
CA TYR A 86 14.23 -12.98 10.51
C TYR A 86 13.01 -13.66 9.88
N MET A 87 12.25 -12.96 9.03
CA MET A 87 11.04 -13.53 8.42
C MET A 87 11.34 -14.66 7.44
N LEU A 88 12.55 -14.69 6.88
CA LEU A 88 13.00 -15.77 5.99
C LEU A 88 12.96 -17.13 6.68
N TYR A 89 13.17 -17.14 8.00
CA TYR A 89 13.25 -18.33 8.84
C TYR A 89 12.05 -18.47 9.79
N ALA A 90 10.94 -17.81 9.48
CA ALA A 90 9.73 -17.88 10.31
C ALA A 90 9.21 -19.32 10.44
N SER A 91 8.71 -19.68 11.62
CA SER A 91 8.26 -21.05 11.90
C SER A 91 7.04 -21.49 11.07
N ASN A 92 6.28 -20.52 10.55
CA ASN A 92 5.09 -20.74 9.75
C ASN A 92 5.35 -20.72 8.22
N ARG A 93 6.61 -20.83 7.75
CA ARG A 93 6.91 -20.90 6.31
C ARG A 93 6.23 -22.08 5.64
N VAL A 94 5.71 -21.87 4.43
CA VAL A 94 5.23 -22.94 3.56
C VAL A 94 6.39 -23.42 2.69
N LEU A 95 6.84 -24.65 2.94
CA LEU A 95 8.05 -25.21 2.31
C LEU A 95 7.77 -26.01 1.03
N ASN A 96 6.59 -26.63 0.96
CA ASN A 96 6.18 -27.49 -0.15
C ASN A 96 4.72 -27.18 -0.53
N PRO A 97 4.31 -27.41 -1.79
CA PRO A 97 2.91 -27.39 -2.17
C PRO A 97 2.09 -28.35 -1.31
N LYS A 98 0.84 -27.99 -1.00
CA LYS A 98 -0.05 -28.81 -0.19
C LYS A 98 -1.40 -29.01 -0.84
N ILE A 99 -2.00 -30.19 -0.65
CA ILE A 99 -3.40 -30.46 -0.99
C ILE A 99 -4.13 -30.94 0.26
N LYS A 100 -5.37 -30.50 0.43
CA LYS A 100 -6.24 -30.98 1.50
C LYS A 100 -6.73 -32.40 1.19
N LYS A 101 -6.34 -33.36 2.03
CA LYS A 101 -6.79 -34.76 2.04
C LYS A 101 -7.37 -35.07 3.42
N SER A 102 -8.59 -35.60 3.50
CA SER A 102 -9.28 -35.90 4.76
C SER A 102 -9.24 -34.75 5.78
N SER A 103 -9.56 -33.54 5.32
CA SER A 103 -9.56 -32.29 6.10
C SER A 103 -8.19 -31.78 6.60
N LYS A 104 -7.08 -32.39 6.21
CA LYS A 104 -5.72 -31.92 6.55
C LYS A 104 -4.94 -31.58 5.28
N LEU A 105 -4.17 -30.48 5.33
CA LEU A 105 -3.21 -30.14 4.28
C LEU A 105 -1.99 -31.06 4.39
N VAL A 106 -1.68 -31.77 3.31
CA VAL A 106 -0.51 -32.65 3.22
C VAL A 106 0.39 -32.21 2.08
N ASP A 107 1.70 -32.41 2.24
CA ASP A 107 2.69 -32.10 1.21
C ASP A 107 2.47 -32.97 -0.04
N VAL A 108 2.62 -32.35 -1.20
CA VAL A 108 2.51 -33.00 -2.52
C VAL A 108 3.57 -32.43 -3.46
N SER A 109 3.75 -33.08 -4.61
CA SER A 109 4.59 -32.52 -5.68
C SER A 109 3.91 -31.32 -6.36
N TRP A 110 4.72 -30.46 -7.00
CA TRP A 110 4.20 -29.39 -7.85
C TRP A 110 3.33 -29.91 -8.99
N ASP A 111 3.70 -31.02 -9.62
CA ASP A 111 2.92 -31.65 -10.69
C ASP A 111 1.50 -32.04 -10.21
N GLU A 112 1.38 -32.66 -9.04
CA GLU A 112 0.06 -33.02 -8.46
C GLU A 112 -0.76 -31.75 -8.15
N ALA A 113 -0.13 -30.73 -7.55
CA ALA A 113 -0.78 -29.47 -7.20
C ALA A 113 -1.29 -28.71 -8.43
N TYR A 114 -0.44 -28.51 -9.44
CA TYR A 114 -0.81 -27.82 -10.68
C TYR A 114 -1.86 -28.58 -11.48
N LYS A 115 -1.72 -29.91 -11.65
CA LYS A 115 -2.72 -30.72 -12.35
C LYS A 115 -4.09 -30.64 -11.67
N LYS A 116 -4.13 -30.70 -10.33
CA LYS A 116 -5.39 -30.58 -9.59
C LYS A 116 -6.05 -29.23 -9.84
N VAL A 117 -5.31 -28.12 -9.66
CA VAL A 117 -5.88 -26.78 -9.82
C VAL A 117 -6.29 -26.51 -11.27
N ALA A 118 -5.45 -26.85 -12.24
CA ALA A 118 -5.75 -26.67 -13.66
C ALA A 118 -7.00 -27.46 -14.07
N LYS A 119 -7.11 -28.73 -13.61
CA LYS A 119 -8.30 -29.57 -13.87
C LYS A 119 -9.57 -28.95 -13.29
N GLU A 120 -9.55 -28.53 -12.02
CA GLU A 120 -10.73 -27.98 -11.37
C GLU A 120 -11.14 -26.63 -11.96
N PHE A 121 -10.19 -25.75 -12.28
CA PHE A 121 -10.50 -24.47 -12.92
C PHE A 121 -11.13 -24.69 -14.30
N LYS A 122 -10.53 -25.55 -15.14
CA LYS A 122 -11.10 -25.91 -16.45
C LYS A 122 -12.50 -26.53 -16.34
N ARG A 123 -12.71 -27.42 -15.36
CA ARG A 123 -14.03 -28.02 -15.09
C ARG A 123 -15.06 -26.95 -14.73
N ILE A 124 -14.74 -26.08 -13.78
CA ILE A 124 -15.61 -25.01 -13.29
C ILE A 124 -15.95 -24.02 -14.42
N GLN A 125 -14.97 -23.60 -15.22
CA GLN A 125 -15.23 -22.71 -16.35
C GLN A 125 -16.08 -23.36 -17.43
N LYS A 126 -15.87 -24.66 -17.72
CA LYS A 126 -16.72 -25.40 -18.65
C LYS A 126 -18.18 -25.47 -18.18
N GLU A 127 -18.41 -25.65 -16.89
CA GLU A 127 -19.76 -25.79 -16.31
C GLU A 127 -20.46 -24.45 -16.04
N HIS A 128 -19.69 -23.38 -15.76
CA HIS A 128 -20.23 -22.12 -15.22
C HIS A 128 -19.73 -20.85 -15.93
N GLY A 129 -18.94 -20.99 -16.99
CA GLY A 129 -18.36 -19.88 -17.76
C GLY A 129 -17.08 -19.31 -17.13
N ASP A 130 -16.29 -18.58 -17.92
CA ASP A 130 -14.92 -18.19 -17.54
C ASP A 130 -14.85 -17.31 -16.29
N SER A 131 -15.87 -16.47 -16.07
CA SER A 131 -15.99 -15.58 -14.91
C SER A 131 -16.32 -16.30 -13.59
N SER A 132 -16.51 -17.63 -13.61
CA SER A 132 -16.75 -18.43 -12.40
C SER A 132 -15.49 -18.73 -11.58
N VAL A 133 -14.30 -18.43 -12.13
CA VAL A 133 -13.02 -18.47 -11.43
C VAL A 133 -12.58 -17.03 -11.15
N ALA A 134 -12.15 -16.74 -9.93
CA ALA A 134 -11.66 -15.41 -9.56
C ALA A 134 -10.30 -15.45 -8.88
N VAL A 135 -9.59 -14.32 -8.94
CA VAL A 135 -8.29 -14.14 -8.32
C VAL A 135 -8.30 -12.92 -7.42
N ILE A 136 -7.75 -13.05 -6.22
CA ILE A 136 -7.52 -11.96 -5.29
C ILE A 136 -6.04 -11.91 -4.94
N SER A 137 -5.35 -10.84 -5.33
CA SER A 137 -3.93 -10.63 -5.03
C SER A 137 -3.69 -9.52 -3.98
N THR A 138 -2.53 -8.87 -4.06
CA THR A 138 -1.93 -8.08 -2.99
C THR A 138 -1.26 -6.81 -3.52
N GLY A 139 -0.69 -5.98 -2.65
CA GLY A 139 0.21 -4.88 -3.00
C GLY A 139 1.69 -5.20 -2.71
N GLN A 140 2.04 -6.48 -2.56
CA GLN A 140 3.36 -6.95 -2.10
C GLN A 140 4.14 -7.81 -3.10
N LEU A 141 3.55 -8.18 -4.24
CA LEU A 141 4.31 -8.85 -5.30
C LEU A 141 5.30 -7.88 -5.94
N LEU A 142 6.28 -8.41 -6.64
CA LEU A 142 7.15 -7.63 -7.52
C LEU A 142 6.39 -7.21 -8.78
N THR A 143 6.84 -6.16 -9.44
CA THR A 143 6.13 -5.56 -10.57
C THR A 143 6.01 -6.53 -11.75
N GLU A 144 7.05 -7.32 -12.00
CA GLU A 144 7.11 -8.37 -13.01
C GLU A 144 6.13 -9.51 -12.70
N GLU A 145 5.98 -9.87 -11.42
CA GLU A 145 5.02 -10.87 -10.96
C GLU A 145 3.58 -10.36 -11.11
N PHE A 146 3.32 -9.08 -10.81
CA PHE A 146 2.02 -8.47 -11.07
C PHE A 146 1.66 -8.50 -12.54
N TYR A 147 2.62 -8.18 -13.41
CA TYR A 147 2.42 -8.18 -14.85
C TYR A 147 2.17 -9.59 -15.39
N ALA A 148 2.98 -10.57 -14.98
CA ALA A 148 2.79 -11.99 -15.31
C ALA A 148 1.42 -12.49 -14.85
N LEU A 149 1.05 -12.23 -13.59
CA LEU A 149 -0.23 -12.66 -13.02
C LEU A 149 -1.40 -12.02 -13.76
N GLY A 150 -1.35 -10.72 -14.00
CA GLY A 150 -2.40 -10.00 -14.73
C GLY A 150 -2.58 -10.53 -16.16
N LYS A 151 -1.48 -10.74 -16.88
CA LYS A 151 -1.48 -11.31 -18.24
C LYS A 151 -2.07 -12.73 -18.23
N PHE A 152 -1.66 -13.58 -17.29
CA PHE A 152 -2.19 -14.93 -17.15
C PHE A 152 -3.69 -14.95 -16.82
N VAL A 153 -4.13 -14.15 -15.84
CA VAL A 153 -5.53 -14.20 -15.39
C VAL A 153 -6.48 -13.64 -16.46
N GLN A 154 -6.16 -12.48 -17.03
CA GLN A 154 -7.04 -11.83 -18.00
C GLN A 154 -7.06 -12.54 -19.36
N LEU A 155 -5.91 -13.05 -19.82
CA LEU A 155 -5.77 -13.58 -21.19
C LEU A 155 -5.64 -15.11 -21.24
N GLY A 156 -5.16 -15.75 -20.17
CA GLY A 156 -4.93 -17.19 -20.10
C GLY A 156 -6.05 -17.95 -19.42
N LEU A 157 -6.41 -17.55 -18.19
CA LEU A 157 -7.64 -18.02 -17.54
C LEU A 157 -8.89 -17.44 -18.21
N ASN A 158 -8.74 -16.38 -19.01
CA ASN A 158 -9.86 -15.63 -19.60
C ASN A 158 -10.90 -15.15 -18.56
N SER A 159 -10.45 -14.91 -17.32
CA SER A 159 -11.32 -14.41 -16.26
C SER A 159 -11.09 -12.92 -16.02
N ARG A 160 -12.18 -12.16 -16.10
CA ARG A 160 -12.18 -10.73 -15.77
C ARG A 160 -12.14 -10.48 -14.27
N ASN A 161 -12.47 -11.48 -13.45
CA ASN A 161 -12.63 -11.36 -12.00
C ASN A 161 -11.27 -11.43 -11.29
N TYR A 162 -10.49 -10.37 -11.44
CA TYR A 162 -9.20 -10.19 -10.81
C TYR A 162 -9.10 -8.84 -10.10
N ASP A 163 -8.86 -8.87 -8.80
CA ASP A 163 -8.59 -7.67 -8.01
C ASP A 163 -7.57 -7.94 -6.90
N GLY A 164 -7.19 -6.91 -6.12
CA GLY A 164 -6.23 -7.06 -5.02
C GLY A 164 -6.64 -6.30 -3.77
N ASN A 165 -6.01 -6.63 -2.62
CA ASN A 165 -6.24 -5.91 -1.36
C ASN A 165 -5.91 -4.40 -1.43
N THR A 166 -5.20 -3.97 -2.47
CA THR A 166 -4.98 -2.56 -2.80
C THR A 166 -6.29 -1.81 -3.07
N THR A 167 -7.35 -2.48 -3.53
CA THR A 167 -8.70 -1.89 -3.63
C THR A 167 -9.23 -1.48 -2.26
N LEU A 168 -8.95 -2.23 -1.19
CA LEU A 168 -9.39 -1.89 0.17
C LEU A 168 -8.57 -0.75 0.81
N CYS A 169 -7.53 -0.28 0.11
CA CYS A 169 -6.50 0.59 0.66
C CYS A 169 -6.39 1.91 -0.13
N MET A 170 -6.21 1.84 -1.46
CA MET A 170 -5.80 2.97 -2.30
C MET A 170 -6.75 3.29 -3.45
N SER A 171 -7.85 2.56 -3.64
CA SER A 171 -8.75 2.77 -4.80
C SER A 171 -9.30 4.20 -4.87
N SER A 172 -9.54 4.83 -3.72
CA SER A 172 -9.97 6.23 -3.65
C SER A 172 -8.91 7.21 -4.15
N ALA A 173 -7.64 6.97 -3.81
CA ALA A 173 -6.53 7.78 -4.34
C ALA A 173 -6.40 7.62 -5.86
N VAL A 174 -6.48 6.38 -6.36
CA VAL A 174 -6.48 6.07 -7.80
C VAL A 174 -7.57 6.85 -8.52
N MET A 175 -8.81 6.75 -8.02
CA MET A 175 -9.95 7.36 -8.69
C MET A 175 -9.91 8.88 -8.60
N GLY A 176 -9.51 9.45 -7.44
CA GLY A 176 -9.36 10.89 -7.30
C GLY A 176 -8.31 11.48 -8.25
N TYR A 177 -7.15 10.81 -8.41
CA TYR A 177 -6.17 11.23 -9.41
C TYR A 177 -6.69 11.10 -10.84
N LYS A 178 -7.31 9.97 -11.20
CA LYS A 178 -7.91 9.79 -12.53
C LYS A 178 -8.96 10.86 -12.86
N GLN A 179 -9.83 11.19 -11.90
CA GLN A 179 -10.86 12.22 -12.06
C GLN A 179 -10.28 13.63 -12.15
N SER A 180 -9.25 13.97 -11.36
CA SER A 180 -8.68 15.32 -11.39
C SER A 180 -7.68 15.53 -12.54
N PHE A 181 -6.88 14.53 -12.88
CA PHE A 181 -5.69 14.67 -13.75
C PHE A 181 -5.73 13.82 -15.02
N GLY A 182 -6.74 12.94 -15.18
CA GLY A 182 -6.94 12.09 -16.36
C GLY A 182 -6.21 10.74 -16.31
N SER A 183 -5.26 10.59 -15.39
CA SER A 183 -4.52 9.35 -15.16
C SER A 183 -4.18 9.19 -13.68
N ASP A 184 -3.72 7.99 -13.34
CA ASP A 184 -3.26 7.68 -12.01
C ASP A 184 -1.77 8.02 -11.83
N GLY A 185 -1.38 8.43 -10.62
CA GLY A 185 0.00 8.78 -10.29
C GLY A 185 0.10 9.90 -9.26
N PRO A 186 0.76 9.69 -8.11
CA PRO A 186 1.09 10.78 -7.20
C PRO A 186 1.92 11.85 -7.92
N VAL A 187 1.58 13.13 -7.74
CA VAL A 187 2.24 14.21 -8.52
C VAL A 187 3.51 14.75 -7.85
N ALA A 188 3.65 14.55 -6.54
CA ALA A 188 4.76 15.02 -5.72
C ALA A 188 5.77 13.89 -5.39
N SER A 189 6.84 14.25 -4.69
CA SER A 189 7.92 13.36 -4.25
C SER A 189 8.26 13.55 -2.76
N TYR A 190 9.09 12.67 -2.19
CA TYR A 190 9.59 12.86 -0.82
C TYR A 190 10.47 14.11 -0.69
N GLU A 191 11.14 14.53 -1.77
CA GLU A 191 11.86 15.80 -1.80
C GLU A 191 10.93 16.99 -1.57
N ASP A 192 9.69 16.92 -2.06
CA ASP A 192 8.69 17.98 -1.83
C ASP A 192 8.27 18.07 -0.37
N ILE A 193 8.21 16.95 0.35
CA ILE A 193 8.01 16.96 1.81
C ILE A 193 9.15 17.72 2.48
N ALA A 194 10.40 17.54 2.04
CA ALA A 194 11.55 18.23 2.62
C ALA A 194 11.59 19.74 2.30
N LYS A 195 11.06 20.13 1.14
CA LYS A 195 11.10 21.51 0.61
C LYS A 195 9.85 22.34 0.84
N ALA A 196 8.74 21.72 1.23
CA ALA A 196 7.51 22.44 1.58
C ALA A 196 7.69 23.35 2.80
N GLU A 197 7.03 24.51 2.75
CA GLU A 197 6.93 25.47 3.85
C GLU A 197 5.68 25.20 4.69
N THR A 198 4.60 24.73 4.06
CA THR A 198 3.36 24.35 4.72
C THR A 198 2.97 22.94 4.31
N ILE A 199 2.74 22.06 5.29
CA ILE A 199 2.35 20.68 5.04
C ILE A 199 1.09 20.35 5.82
N PHE A 200 0.06 19.92 5.11
CA PHE A 200 -1.17 19.39 5.70
C PHE A 200 -1.11 17.87 5.65
N VAL A 201 -1.11 17.22 6.80
CA VAL A 201 -1.15 15.76 6.93
C VAL A 201 -2.56 15.37 7.35
N ILE A 202 -3.34 14.81 6.43
CA ILE A 202 -4.77 14.54 6.61
C ILE A 202 -4.99 13.02 6.75
N GLY A 203 -5.52 12.60 7.90
CA GLY A 203 -5.85 11.19 8.14
C GLY A 203 -4.65 10.25 7.96
N ALA A 204 -3.48 10.65 8.48
CA ALA A 204 -2.25 9.90 8.33
C ALA A 204 -1.35 9.96 9.56
N ASN A 205 -0.99 8.79 10.07
CA ASN A 205 -0.01 8.60 11.13
C ASN A 205 1.32 8.12 10.54
N LEU A 206 2.07 9.04 9.91
CA LEU A 206 3.34 8.75 9.26
C LEU A 206 4.38 8.16 10.23
N ALA A 207 4.34 8.55 11.50
CA ALA A 207 5.32 8.11 12.49
C ALA A 207 5.24 6.61 12.81
N ASP A 208 4.04 6.01 12.77
CA ASP A 208 3.89 4.55 12.94
C ASP A 208 3.90 3.80 11.60
N ASN A 209 3.24 4.37 10.58
CA ASN A 209 2.95 3.67 9.34
C ASN A 209 4.07 3.78 8.30
N HIS A 210 4.76 4.93 8.28
CA HIS A 210 5.80 5.26 7.30
C HIS A 210 6.96 6.00 7.98
N PRO A 211 7.63 5.43 9.00
CA PRO A 211 8.47 6.20 9.92
C PRO A 211 9.59 6.99 9.23
N ILE A 212 10.12 6.47 8.12
CA ILE A 212 11.17 7.13 7.34
C ILE A 212 10.70 8.45 6.70
N ILE A 213 9.41 8.59 6.37
CA ILE A 213 8.86 9.85 5.87
C ILE A 213 8.96 10.96 6.92
N VAL A 214 8.98 10.62 8.22
CA VAL A 214 9.19 11.62 9.28
C VAL A 214 10.56 12.30 9.15
N HIS A 215 11.59 11.62 8.65
CA HIS A 215 12.87 12.29 8.39
C HIS A 215 12.74 13.39 7.33
N HIS A 216 12.01 13.12 6.24
CA HIS A 216 11.71 14.14 5.22
C HIS A 216 10.82 15.25 5.78
N LEU A 217 9.83 14.89 6.61
CA LEU A 217 8.95 15.85 7.29
C LEU A 217 9.75 16.81 8.19
N MET A 218 10.76 16.31 8.90
CA MET A 218 11.60 17.07 9.83
C MET A 218 12.76 17.81 9.15
N LYS A 219 13.08 17.55 7.87
CA LYS A 219 14.04 18.38 7.13
C LYS A 219 13.55 19.83 7.06
N ASN A 220 14.46 20.79 7.24
CA ASN A 220 14.16 22.23 7.27
C ASN A 220 13.08 22.63 8.29
N ARG A 221 12.96 21.92 9.42
CA ARG A 221 11.88 22.09 10.41
C ARG A 221 11.63 23.54 10.86
N LYS A 222 12.68 24.36 10.98
CA LYS A 222 12.58 25.77 11.41
C LYS A 222 11.76 26.64 10.44
N ASN A 223 11.77 26.32 9.15
CA ASN A 223 11.10 27.09 8.09
C ASN A 223 9.80 26.43 7.61
N LYS A 224 9.26 25.49 8.40
CA LYS A 224 8.14 24.64 8.00
C LYS A 224 7.04 24.67 9.04
N LYS A 225 5.80 24.79 8.56
CA LYS A 225 4.57 24.65 9.33
C LYS A 225 3.90 23.31 9.00
N ILE A 226 3.72 22.47 10.01
CA ILE A 226 3.09 21.16 9.88
C ILE A 226 1.73 21.21 10.56
N VAL A 227 0.68 20.99 9.77
CA VAL A 227 -0.70 20.83 10.23
C VAL A 227 -1.05 19.36 10.16
N VAL A 228 -1.55 18.78 11.26
CA VAL A 228 -2.09 17.42 11.27
C VAL A 228 -3.58 17.48 11.53
N ILE A 229 -4.35 16.95 10.60
CA ILE A 229 -5.82 16.89 10.64
C ILE A 229 -6.20 15.42 10.87
N ASP A 230 -6.56 15.09 12.10
CA ASP A 230 -6.82 13.71 12.52
C ASP A 230 -7.72 13.70 13.77
N PRO A 231 -8.77 12.87 13.85
CA PRO A 231 -9.59 12.75 15.07
C PRO A 231 -8.79 12.22 16.28
N ARG A 232 -7.66 11.55 16.05
CA ARG A 232 -6.77 11.03 17.09
C ARG A 232 -5.49 11.87 17.13
N ARG A 233 -5.01 12.20 18.33
CA ARG A 233 -3.72 12.87 18.52
C ARG A 233 -2.57 11.86 18.38
N THR A 234 -2.32 11.45 17.13
CA THR A 234 -1.31 10.46 16.73
C THR A 234 0.13 10.92 17.06
N LYS A 235 1.10 10.01 16.94
CA LYS A 235 2.53 10.38 17.07
C LYS A 235 2.93 11.44 16.04
N THR A 236 2.36 11.42 14.83
CA THR A 236 2.56 12.50 13.84
C THR A 236 1.94 13.81 14.30
N ALA A 237 0.74 13.79 14.90
CA ALA A 237 0.14 15.00 15.48
C ALA A 237 1.00 15.62 16.60
N GLN A 238 1.67 14.79 17.41
CA GLN A 238 2.59 15.26 18.45
C GLN A 238 3.83 15.97 17.91
N LEU A 239 4.21 15.71 16.66
CA LEU A 239 5.33 16.37 15.97
C LEU A 239 4.92 17.66 15.22
N SER A 240 3.60 17.91 15.12
CA SER A 240 3.03 19.01 14.34
C SER A 240 3.06 20.35 15.08
N ASP A 241 2.97 21.44 14.33
CA ASP A 241 2.77 22.78 14.89
C ASP A 241 1.29 23.03 15.23
N ILE A 242 0.39 22.49 14.42
CA ILE A 242 -1.05 22.66 14.54
C ILE A 242 -1.70 21.29 14.45
N TYR A 243 -2.42 20.91 15.49
CA TYR A 243 -3.25 19.71 15.52
C TYR A 243 -4.72 20.12 15.43
N VAL A 244 -5.39 19.64 14.39
CA VAL A 244 -6.80 19.91 14.11
C VAL A 244 -7.60 18.63 14.42
N PRO A 245 -8.30 18.56 15.58
CA PRO A 245 -9.06 17.39 16.01
C PRO A 245 -10.42 17.31 15.29
N ILE A 246 -10.38 17.05 13.99
CA ILE A 246 -11.58 16.98 13.15
C ILE A 246 -12.53 15.88 13.65
N LYS A 247 -13.84 16.11 13.59
CA LYS A 247 -14.83 15.03 13.76
C LYS A 247 -14.62 13.95 12.68
N PRO A 248 -14.71 12.66 13.02
CA PRO A 248 -14.54 11.59 12.03
C PRO A 248 -15.46 11.77 10.82
N ARG A 249 -14.90 11.59 9.61
CA ARG A 249 -15.62 11.61 8.31
C ARG A 249 -16.22 12.96 7.89
N THR A 250 -15.74 14.05 8.45
CA THR A 250 -16.11 15.40 8.01
C THR A 250 -15.03 16.06 7.13
N ASP A 251 -14.04 15.28 6.67
CA ASP A 251 -12.89 15.74 5.89
C ASP A 251 -13.29 16.44 4.58
N LEU A 252 -14.27 15.89 3.86
CA LEU A 252 -14.78 16.50 2.61
C LEU A 252 -15.46 17.86 2.87
N ALA A 253 -16.22 17.99 3.95
CA ALA A 253 -16.83 19.25 4.34
C ALA A 253 -15.76 20.31 4.69
N LEU A 254 -14.71 19.90 5.43
CA LEU A 254 -13.57 20.75 5.72
C LEU A 254 -12.91 21.24 4.42
N LEU A 255 -12.54 20.33 3.51
CA LEU A 255 -11.84 20.69 2.28
C LEU A 255 -12.66 21.61 1.36
N ASN A 256 -13.98 21.36 1.24
CA ASN A 256 -14.87 22.24 0.50
C ASN A 256 -14.99 23.63 1.18
N GLY A 257 -15.04 23.67 2.51
CA GLY A 257 -15.03 24.92 3.28
C GLY A 257 -13.74 25.73 3.13
N LEU A 258 -12.58 25.05 3.13
CA LEU A 258 -11.30 25.71 2.85
C LEU A 258 -11.27 26.27 1.43
N ALA A 259 -11.79 25.52 0.44
CA ALA A 259 -11.90 26.00 -0.94
C ALA A 259 -12.82 27.21 -1.05
N TYR A 260 -13.96 27.22 -0.34
CA TYR A 260 -14.86 28.37 -0.26
C TYR A 260 -14.13 29.62 0.26
N ILE A 261 -13.40 29.50 1.37
CA ILE A 261 -12.67 30.63 1.95
C ILE A 261 -11.59 31.13 0.98
N ILE A 262 -10.85 30.24 0.34
CA ILE A 262 -9.81 30.62 -0.64
C ILE A 262 -10.42 31.37 -1.83
N TRP A 263 -11.59 30.94 -2.29
CA TRP A 263 -12.34 31.63 -3.33
C TRP A 263 -12.81 33.02 -2.88
N GLU A 264 -13.53 33.08 -1.76
CA GLU A 264 -14.11 34.30 -1.21
C GLU A 264 -13.04 35.39 -0.98
N GLN A 265 -11.87 34.98 -0.49
CA GLN A 265 -10.78 35.89 -0.16
C GLN A 265 -9.88 36.24 -1.36
N GLY A 266 -10.14 35.68 -2.55
CA GLY A 266 -9.33 35.89 -3.75
C GLY A 266 -7.90 35.34 -3.64
N TRP A 267 -7.69 34.23 -2.93
CA TRP A 267 -6.37 33.63 -2.72
C TRP A 267 -6.05 32.48 -3.70
N TYR A 268 -6.90 32.26 -4.70
CA TYR A 268 -6.69 31.29 -5.76
C TYR A 268 -5.80 31.85 -6.89
N ASP A 269 -5.20 30.96 -7.70
CA ASP A 269 -4.38 31.34 -8.85
C ASP A 269 -5.25 31.46 -10.11
N GLU A 270 -5.75 32.67 -10.37
CA GLU A 270 -6.65 32.95 -11.50
C GLU A 270 -6.01 32.61 -12.86
N LYS A 271 -4.72 32.92 -13.03
CA LYS A 271 -4.00 32.65 -14.27
C LYS A 271 -3.85 31.15 -14.50
N TYR A 272 -3.52 30.39 -13.46
CA TYR A 272 -3.45 28.94 -13.53
C TYR A 272 -4.81 28.33 -13.85
N ILE A 273 -5.86 28.75 -13.14
CA ILE A 273 -7.24 28.27 -13.36
C ILE A 273 -7.66 28.48 -14.81
N LYS A 274 -7.51 29.70 -15.36
CA LYS A 274 -7.89 30.02 -16.74
C LYS A 274 -7.16 29.15 -17.77
N ASN A 275 -5.87 28.92 -17.57
CA ASN A 275 -5.00 28.31 -18.58
C ASN A 275 -4.91 26.78 -18.48
N LYS A 276 -5.01 26.21 -17.27
CA LYS A 276 -4.68 24.81 -16.99
C LYS A 276 -5.84 24.00 -16.42
N THR A 277 -7.04 24.57 -16.29
CA THR A 277 -8.16 23.90 -15.63
C THR A 277 -9.49 24.01 -16.39
N SER A 278 -10.40 23.09 -16.07
CA SER A 278 -11.78 23.01 -16.57
C SER A 278 -12.75 22.86 -15.36
N ASN A 279 -14.02 23.25 -15.55
CA ASN A 279 -15.13 23.15 -14.57
C ASN A 279 -15.05 24.05 -13.32
N PHE A 280 -14.25 25.14 -13.35
CA PHE A 280 -14.11 26.02 -12.19
C PHE A 280 -15.42 26.73 -11.80
N LYS A 281 -16.25 27.15 -12.77
CA LYS A 281 -17.50 27.87 -12.50
C LYS A 281 -18.51 26.97 -11.77
N GLU A 282 -18.62 25.73 -12.20
CA GLU A 282 -19.47 24.70 -11.58
C GLU A 282 -18.99 24.36 -10.17
N PHE A 283 -17.67 24.29 -9.99
CA PHE A 283 -17.06 24.08 -8.68
C PHE A 283 -17.32 25.24 -7.71
N VAL A 284 -17.19 26.49 -8.15
CA VAL A 284 -17.49 27.68 -7.34
C VAL A 284 -18.96 27.67 -6.88
N LYS A 285 -19.90 27.33 -7.77
CA LYS A 285 -21.32 27.18 -7.38
C LYS A 285 -21.51 26.14 -6.29
N HIS A 286 -20.81 25.00 -6.39
CA HIS A 286 -20.88 23.91 -5.42
C HIS A 286 -20.33 24.31 -4.04
N ILE A 287 -19.16 24.93 -3.98
CA ILE A 287 -18.53 25.26 -2.68
C ILE A 287 -19.29 26.35 -1.91
N GLN A 288 -20.20 27.09 -2.54
CA GLN A 288 -21.08 28.04 -1.84
C GLN A 288 -22.05 27.36 -0.85
N GLU A 289 -22.27 26.04 -0.96
CA GLU A 289 -22.98 25.22 0.04
C GLU A 289 -22.15 24.93 1.30
N TYR A 290 -20.90 25.40 1.38
CA TYR A 290 -19.97 25.11 2.47
C TYR A 290 -19.47 26.39 3.13
N LYS A 291 -20.41 27.22 3.59
CA LYS A 291 -20.04 28.46 4.28
C LYS A 291 -19.31 28.13 5.59
N PRO A 292 -18.37 28.97 6.06
CA PRO A 292 -17.52 28.64 7.20
C PRO A 292 -18.29 28.29 8.49
N ALA A 293 -19.42 28.94 8.75
CA ALA A 293 -20.26 28.64 9.91
C ALA A 293 -20.88 27.23 9.86
N GLU A 294 -21.33 26.79 8.68
CA GLU A 294 -21.89 25.45 8.48
C GLU A 294 -20.80 24.39 8.57
N VAL A 295 -19.65 24.65 7.96
CA VAL A 295 -18.48 23.78 8.02
C VAL A 295 -17.99 23.65 9.47
N ALA A 296 -17.99 24.74 10.24
CA ALA A 296 -17.63 24.72 11.65
C ALA A 296 -18.57 23.81 12.47
N TYR A 297 -19.88 23.90 12.24
CA TYR A 297 -20.86 23.02 12.86
C TYR A 297 -20.62 21.54 12.53
N ILE A 298 -20.45 21.24 11.24
CA ILE A 298 -20.24 19.88 10.73
C ILE A 298 -18.94 19.29 11.31
N THR A 299 -17.83 20.02 11.19
CA THR A 299 -16.48 19.51 11.49
C THR A 299 -16.09 19.61 12.96
N GLY A 300 -16.72 20.50 13.71
CA GLY A 300 -16.32 20.86 15.07
C GLY A 300 -15.11 21.81 15.14
N ILE A 301 -14.68 22.40 14.02
CA ILE A 301 -13.55 23.32 13.95
C ILE A 301 -14.07 24.75 13.96
N GLU A 302 -13.48 25.65 14.77
CA GLU A 302 -13.95 27.03 14.83
C GLU A 302 -13.77 27.77 13.51
N THR A 303 -14.71 28.65 13.17
CA THR A 303 -14.66 29.49 11.95
C THR A 303 -13.32 30.23 11.81
N LYS A 304 -12.79 30.78 12.91
CA LYS A 304 -11.49 31.48 12.91
C LYS A 304 -10.34 30.55 12.53
N GLU A 305 -10.37 29.31 12.99
CA GLU A 305 -9.37 28.30 12.63
C GLU A 305 -9.50 27.89 11.16
N LEU A 306 -10.72 27.74 10.62
CA LEU A 306 -10.94 27.49 9.20
C LEU A 306 -10.31 28.57 8.31
N TYR A 307 -10.53 29.86 8.63
CA TYR A 307 -9.88 30.96 7.91
C TYR A 307 -8.36 30.94 8.03
N TYR A 308 -7.84 30.58 9.22
CA TYR A 308 -6.40 30.47 9.44
C TYR A 308 -5.78 29.34 8.60
N LEU A 309 -6.39 28.16 8.59
CA LEU A 309 -5.95 27.01 7.80
C LEU A 309 -5.99 27.31 6.29
N ALA A 310 -7.08 27.93 5.81
CA ALA A 310 -7.23 28.33 4.42
C ALA A 310 -6.14 29.34 4.00
N LYS A 311 -5.87 30.34 4.85
CA LYS A 311 -4.82 31.34 4.62
C LYS A 311 -3.44 30.69 4.58
N LEU A 312 -3.15 29.85 5.57
CA LEU A 312 -1.86 29.17 5.71
C LEU A 312 -1.55 28.33 4.47
N TYR A 313 -2.51 27.53 4.00
CA TYR A 313 -2.34 26.73 2.80
C TYR A 313 -2.28 27.58 1.51
N ALA A 314 -3.15 28.57 1.36
CA ALA A 314 -3.24 29.32 0.10
C ALA A 314 -2.06 30.26 -0.11
N LYS A 315 -1.65 30.99 0.94
CA LYS A 315 -0.62 32.05 0.86
C LYS A 315 0.82 31.55 0.95
N SER A 316 1.06 30.31 1.36
CA SER A 316 2.41 29.75 1.30
C SER A 316 2.74 29.32 -0.12
N ASP A 317 3.92 29.72 -0.60
CA ASP A 317 4.39 29.43 -1.96
C ASP A 317 4.62 27.93 -2.15
N LYS A 318 5.04 27.23 -1.09
CA LYS A 318 5.30 25.79 -1.10
C LYS A 318 4.38 25.05 -0.13
N SER A 319 3.16 24.74 -0.58
CA SER A 319 2.20 23.95 0.22
C SER A 319 1.91 22.57 -0.35
N LEU A 320 1.96 21.58 0.53
CA LEU A 320 1.80 20.16 0.21
C LEU A 320 0.72 19.54 1.09
N ILE A 321 -0.07 18.62 0.53
CA ILE A 321 -1.05 17.83 1.28
C ILE A 321 -0.64 16.35 1.22
N CYS A 322 -0.35 15.73 2.36
CA CYS A 322 -0.12 14.29 2.49
C CYS A 322 -1.33 13.59 3.11
N TRP A 323 -1.72 12.42 2.60
CA TRP A 323 -2.79 11.62 3.21
C TRP A 323 -2.57 10.11 3.09
N THR A 324 -3.32 9.36 3.89
CA THR A 324 -3.37 7.88 3.84
C THR A 324 -4.79 7.34 4.08
N MET A 325 -4.93 6.33 4.94
CA MET A 325 -6.14 5.54 5.16
C MET A 325 -7.27 6.32 5.84
N GLY A 326 -6.96 7.36 6.63
CA GLY A 326 -8.00 8.19 7.24
C GLY A 326 -8.91 8.84 6.18
N VAL A 327 -8.35 9.14 5.02
CA VAL A 327 -9.07 9.60 3.82
C VAL A 327 -9.56 8.43 2.96
N ASN A 328 -8.66 7.50 2.60
CA ASN A 328 -8.98 6.48 1.59
C ASN A 328 -10.01 5.44 2.06
N GLN A 329 -10.01 5.04 3.34
CA GLN A 329 -10.90 4.01 3.86
C GLN A 329 -12.23 4.61 4.32
N SER A 330 -12.92 5.24 3.38
CA SER A 330 -14.18 5.96 3.58
C SER A 330 -15.10 5.72 2.40
N TYR A 331 -16.42 5.70 2.64
CA TYR A 331 -17.42 5.66 1.56
C TYR A 331 -17.39 6.94 0.70
N LEU A 332 -16.84 8.05 1.22
CA LEU A 332 -16.55 9.31 0.51
C LEU A 332 -15.07 9.46 0.14
N GLY A 333 -14.28 8.38 0.16
CA GLY A 333 -12.83 8.48 0.02
C GLY A 333 -12.41 9.09 -1.32
N THR A 334 -13.02 8.66 -2.43
CA THR A 334 -12.72 9.19 -3.77
C THR A 334 -13.00 10.69 -3.83
N ASP A 335 -14.15 11.11 -3.33
CA ASP A 335 -14.62 12.49 -3.32
C ASP A 335 -13.71 13.39 -2.47
N THR A 336 -13.26 12.86 -1.32
CA THR A 336 -12.33 13.56 -0.43
C THR A 336 -10.97 13.75 -1.10
N VAL A 337 -10.45 12.74 -1.81
CA VAL A 337 -9.21 12.89 -2.58
C VAL A 337 -9.38 13.93 -3.69
N SER A 338 -10.50 13.91 -4.41
CA SER A 338 -10.81 14.91 -5.43
C SER A 338 -10.87 16.34 -4.84
N ALA A 339 -11.39 16.50 -3.62
CA ALA A 339 -11.37 17.79 -2.91
C ALA A 339 -9.94 18.22 -2.48
N ILE A 340 -9.08 17.29 -2.06
CA ILE A 340 -7.64 17.55 -1.84
C ILE A 340 -6.99 18.06 -3.13
N ASN A 341 -7.26 17.39 -4.26
CA ASN A 341 -6.75 17.81 -5.56
C ASN A 341 -7.28 19.19 -5.96
N ASN A 342 -8.56 19.48 -5.73
CA ASN A 342 -9.15 20.80 -6.02
C ASN A 342 -8.42 21.93 -5.30
N LEU A 343 -8.05 21.78 -4.03
CA LEU A 343 -7.28 22.81 -3.30
C LEU A 343 -5.92 23.07 -3.95
N ALA A 344 -5.22 22.02 -4.37
CA ALA A 344 -3.93 22.16 -5.05
C ALA A 344 -4.08 22.76 -6.45
N ILE A 345 -5.11 22.37 -7.22
CA ILE A 345 -5.44 22.95 -8.53
C ILE A 345 -5.78 24.44 -8.38
N MET A 346 -6.67 24.78 -7.45
CA MET A 346 -7.17 26.13 -7.20
C MET A 346 -6.06 27.12 -6.86
N THR A 347 -5.02 26.65 -6.18
CA THR A 347 -3.90 27.49 -5.75
C THR A 347 -2.66 27.35 -6.63
N GLY A 348 -2.79 26.67 -7.78
CA GLY A 348 -1.69 26.50 -8.75
C GLY A 348 -0.49 25.73 -8.19
N LYS A 349 -0.71 24.79 -7.27
CA LYS A 349 0.30 24.02 -6.52
C LYS A 349 0.59 22.64 -7.12
N ILE A 350 0.36 22.45 -8.42
CA ILE A 350 0.67 21.22 -9.14
C ILE A 350 1.96 21.42 -9.96
N GLY A 351 2.81 20.40 -10.02
CA GLY A 351 4.05 20.43 -10.81
C GLY A 351 5.17 21.31 -10.24
N LYS A 352 4.96 21.91 -9.06
CA LYS A 352 5.91 22.83 -8.41
C LYS A 352 6.65 22.17 -7.25
N GLU A 353 7.86 22.66 -6.99
CA GLU A 353 8.67 22.23 -5.86
C GLU A 353 8.02 22.53 -4.51
N GLY A 354 8.06 21.55 -3.60
CA GLY A 354 7.48 21.68 -2.26
C GLY A 354 5.95 21.71 -2.28
N CYS A 355 5.33 21.32 -3.39
CA CYS A 355 3.91 21.45 -3.61
C CYS A 355 3.23 20.13 -4.00
N GLY A 356 1.93 20.09 -3.77
CA GLY A 356 1.03 19.16 -4.44
C GLY A 356 0.36 18.13 -3.53
N PRO A 357 -0.67 17.45 -4.07
CA PRO A 357 -1.36 16.36 -3.39
C PRO A 357 -0.57 15.07 -3.46
N PHE A 358 -0.17 14.54 -2.30
CA PHE A 358 0.67 13.37 -2.17
C PHE A 358 0.03 12.25 -1.34
N SER A 359 -0.54 11.25 -2.03
CA SER A 359 -0.99 10.01 -1.40
C SER A 359 0.19 9.13 -1.03
N ILE A 360 0.31 8.77 0.25
CA ILE A 360 1.33 7.82 0.71
C ILE A 360 0.74 6.40 0.67
N THR A 361 1.39 5.49 -0.06
CA THR A 361 0.87 4.13 -0.29
C THR A 361 1.14 3.20 0.88
N GLY A 362 0.23 2.24 1.12
CA GLY A 362 0.34 1.31 2.24
C GLY A 362 1.45 0.26 2.07
N GLN A 363 1.33 -0.59 1.06
CA GLN A 363 2.24 -1.73 0.81
C GLN A 363 3.37 -1.35 -0.15
N CYS A 364 4.51 -2.06 -0.04
CA CYS A 364 5.76 -1.80 -0.76
C CYS A 364 5.62 -1.65 -2.28
N ASN A 365 4.63 -2.32 -2.89
CA ASN A 365 4.41 -2.26 -4.33
C ASN A 365 2.93 -2.07 -4.72
N ALA A 366 2.19 -1.32 -3.91
CA ALA A 366 0.82 -0.96 -4.26
C ALA A 366 0.75 -0.13 -5.55
N MET A 367 1.83 0.56 -5.96
CA MET A 367 1.92 1.22 -7.27
C MET A 367 2.12 0.22 -8.41
N GLY A 368 3.02 -0.77 -8.28
CA GLY A 368 3.29 -1.74 -9.36
C GLY A 368 2.04 -2.46 -9.86
N THR A 369 1.13 -2.83 -8.96
CA THR A 369 -0.16 -3.42 -9.35
C THR A 369 -1.08 -2.46 -10.12
N ARG A 370 -1.02 -1.15 -9.83
CA ARG A 370 -1.81 -0.13 -10.54
C ARG A 370 -1.25 0.16 -11.93
N GLU A 371 0.07 0.12 -12.05
CA GLU A 371 0.78 0.36 -13.31
C GLU A 371 0.61 -0.81 -14.29
N PHE A 372 0.82 -2.04 -13.81
CA PHE A 372 0.98 -3.21 -14.68
C PHE A 372 0.20 -4.46 -14.23
N GLY A 373 -0.50 -4.41 -13.11
CA GLY A 373 -1.18 -5.60 -12.55
C GLY A 373 -2.41 -6.06 -13.31
N PHE A 374 -2.89 -5.34 -14.32
CA PHE A 374 -4.05 -5.72 -15.15
C PHE A 374 -5.36 -5.96 -14.35
N THR A 375 -5.54 -5.24 -13.23
CA THR A 375 -6.72 -5.34 -12.35
C THR A 375 -7.74 -4.23 -12.62
N SER A 376 -7.33 -2.97 -12.42
CA SER A 376 -8.18 -1.78 -12.54
C SER A 376 -8.00 -0.98 -13.83
N SER A 377 -7.01 -1.37 -14.63
CA SER A 377 -6.72 -0.87 -15.98
C SER A 377 -5.93 -1.93 -16.74
N ILE A 378 -5.94 -1.84 -18.06
CA ILE A 378 -4.96 -2.53 -18.92
C ILE A 378 -3.57 -1.96 -18.57
N PRO A 379 -2.48 -2.76 -18.59
CA PRO A 379 -1.12 -2.32 -18.24
C PRO A 379 -0.70 -1.02 -18.94
N GLY A 380 0.03 -0.15 -18.24
CA GLY A 380 0.41 1.19 -18.72
C GLY A 380 -0.71 2.23 -18.61
N TYR A 381 -1.58 2.11 -17.60
CA TYR A 381 -2.77 2.96 -17.39
C TYR A 381 -3.70 3.05 -18.61
N ARG A 382 -3.84 1.94 -19.35
CA ARG A 382 -4.75 1.83 -20.48
C ARG A 382 -6.18 1.56 -20.01
N LYS A 383 -7.16 2.14 -20.69
CA LYS A 383 -8.58 2.05 -20.31
C LYS A 383 -9.19 0.81 -20.95
N PHE A 384 -9.88 -0.01 -20.16
CA PHE A 384 -10.58 -1.18 -20.67
C PHE A 384 -11.58 -0.81 -21.76
N GLU A 385 -12.27 0.32 -21.61
CA GLU A 385 -13.35 0.76 -22.48
C GLU A 385 -12.85 1.32 -23.83
N SER A 386 -11.58 1.74 -23.89
CA SER A 386 -10.97 2.33 -25.08
C SER A 386 -10.55 1.24 -26.08
N LYS A 387 -11.26 1.16 -27.21
CA LYS A 387 -10.91 0.24 -28.31
C LYS A 387 -9.46 0.43 -28.77
N LYS A 388 -9.02 1.69 -28.90
CA LYS A 388 -7.63 2.03 -29.27
C LYS A 388 -6.62 1.47 -28.29
N ASP A 389 -6.84 1.65 -26.98
CA ASP A 389 -5.92 1.14 -25.96
C ASP A 389 -5.86 -0.39 -25.98
N ARG A 390 -6.99 -1.08 -26.24
CA ARG A 390 -7.03 -2.54 -26.39
C ARG A 390 -6.24 -3.03 -27.59
N GLU A 391 -6.44 -2.42 -28.75
CA GLU A 391 -5.72 -2.76 -29.99
C GLU A 391 -4.22 -2.51 -29.87
N GLU A 392 -3.83 -1.36 -29.28
CA GLU A 392 -2.43 -1.01 -29.03
C GLU A 392 -1.77 -2.03 -28.10
N PHE A 393 -2.39 -2.34 -26.96
CA PHE A 393 -1.83 -3.31 -26.02
C PHE A 393 -1.73 -4.71 -26.64
N ALA A 394 -2.78 -5.17 -27.33
CA ALA A 394 -2.79 -6.47 -27.99
C ALA A 394 -1.66 -6.60 -29.03
N SER A 395 -1.44 -5.56 -29.82
CA SER A 395 -0.33 -5.50 -30.78
C SER A 395 1.04 -5.54 -30.10
N LEU A 396 1.21 -4.87 -28.96
CA LEU A 396 2.50 -4.82 -28.25
C LEU A 396 2.90 -6.19 -27.66
N ILE A 397 1.93 -7.02 -27.32
CA ILE A 397 2.16 -8.36 -26.73
C ILE A 397 1.86 -9.51 -27.69
N ASN A 398 1.60 -9.21 -28.98
CA ASN A 398 1.32 -10.17 -30.05
C ASN A 398 0.14 -11.11 -29.78
N VAL A 399 -0.98 -10.57 -29.28
CA VAL A 399 -2.25 -11.31 -29.13
C VAL A 399 -3.37 -10.66 -29.94
N LEU A 400 -4.48 -11.38 -30.12
CA LEU A 400 -5.65 -10.83 -30.79
C LEU A 400 -6.35 -9.77 -29.91
N PRO A 401 -6.81 -8.63 -30.47
CA PRO A 401 -7.47 -7.58 -29.67
C PRO A 401 -8.72 -8.03 -28.91
N ASN A 402 -9.44 -9.03 -29.40
CA ASN A 402 -10.63 -9.58 -28.74
C ASN A 402 -10.32 -10.42 -27.49
N LEU A 403 -9.05 -10.80 -27.29
CA LEU A 403 -8.59 -11.43 -26.05
C LEU A 403 -8.48 -10.40 -24.90
N ILE A 404 -8.31 -9.11 -25.23
CA ILE A 404 -8.25 -8.05 -24.23
C ILE A 404 -9.68 -7.74 -23.76
N PRO A 405 -9.98 -7.81 -22.46
CA PRO A 405 -11.30 -7.46 -21.95
C PRO A 405 -11.66 -6.00 -22.22
N ASP A 406 -12.94 -5.74 -22.47
CA ASP A 406 -13.50 -4.41 -22.79
C ASP A 406 -14.09 -3.68 -21.59
N HIS A 407 -14.16 -4.33 -20.44
CA HIS A 407 -14.54 -3.74 -19.16
C HIS A 407 -13.85 -4.47 -18.00
N ARG A 408 -13.77 -3.80 -16.86
CA ARG A 408 -13.29 -4.38 -15.61
C ARG A 408 -14.26 -5.44 -15.07
N GLY A 409 -13.75 -6.53 -14.51
CA GLY A 409 -14.56 -7.47 -13.72
C GLY A 409 -14.89 -6.96 -12.31
N TYR A 410 -15.31 -7.87 -11.43
CA TYR A 410 -15.69 -7.52 -10.06
C TYR A 410 -14.50 -7.01 -9.23
N LYS A 411 -14.76 -5.99 -8.42
CA LYS A 411 -13.85 -5.51 -7.36
C LYS A 411 -13.80 -6.53 -6.22
N TYR A 412 -12.81 -6.42 -5.33
CA TYR A 412 -12.60 -7.36 -4.22
C TYR A 412 -13.89 -7.67 -3.46
N GLY A 413 -14.59 -6.66 -2.95
CA GLY A 413 -15.85 -6.86 -2.20
C GLY A 413 -16.93 -7.56 -3.04
N GLU A 414 -17.05 -7.17 -4.31
CA GLU A 414 -17.99 -7.75 -5.27
C GLU A 414 -17.64 -9.20 -5.61
N ILE A 415 -16.35 -9.58 -5.62
CA ILE A 415 -15.90 -10.99 -5.75
C ILE A 415 -16.41 -11.80 -4.55
N ILE A 416 -16.23 -11.31 -3.31
CA ILE A 416 -16.71 -12.02 -2.12
C ILE A 416 -18.25 -12.16 -2.14
N GLU A 417 -18.97 -11.12 -2.53
CA GLU A 417 -20.43 -11.19 -2.70
C GLU A 417 -20.86 -12.15 -3.81
N ALA A 418 -20.13 -12.20 -4.93
CA ALA A 418 -20.41 -13.10 -6.04
C ALA A 418 -20.15 -14.57 -5.65
N ILE A 419 -19.15 -14.85 -4.82
CA ILE A 419 -18.96 -16.16 -4.19
C ILE A 419 -20.16 -16.48 -3.28
N ASP A 420 -20.58 -15.54 -2.45
CA ASP A 420 -21.73 -15.75 -1.56
C ASP A 420 -23.03 -16.03 -2.34
N LYS A 421 -23.18 -15.41 -3.51
CA LYS A 421 -24.28 -15.66 -4.47
C LYS A 421 -24.03 -16.88 -5.38
N ARG A 422 -22.96 -17.66 -5.15
CA ARG A 422 -22.55 -18.83 -5.94
C ARG A 422 -22.33 -18.56 -7.44
N LYS A 423 -22.03 -17.32 -7.83
CA LYS A 423 -21.62 -16.98 -9.21
C LYS A 423 -20.16 -17.34 -9.48
N ILE A 424 -19.32 -17.20 -8.46
CA ILE A 424 -17.91 -17.61 -8.46
C ILE A 424 -17.80 -18.90 -7.65
N LYS A 425 -17.12 -19.90 -8.22
CA LYS A 425 -16.95 -21.24 -7.65
C LYS A 425 -15.52 -21.53 -7.22
N ALA A 426 -14.54 -20.93 -7.88
CA ALA A 426 -13.14 -21.05 -7.54
C ALA A 426 -12.55 -19.69 -7.17
N LEU A 427 -11.72 -19.67 -6.12
CA LEU A 427 -10.95 -18.49 -5.74
C LEU A 427 -9.48 -18.86 -5.60
N TRP A 428 -8.62 -18.10 -6.28
CA TRP A 428 -7.17 -18.13 -6.07
C TRP A 428 -6.73 -16.88 -5.30
N VAL A 429 -6.27 -17.07 -4.07
CA VAL A 429 -5.78 -15.99 -3.20
C VAL A 429 -4.26 -15.98 -3.22
N ILE A 430 -3.65 -14.83 -3.51
CA ILE A 430 -2.20 -14.70 -3.67
C ILE A 430 -1.65 -13.64 -2.71
N CYS A 431 -0.75 -14.06 -1.80
CA CYS A 431 0.03 -13.19 -0.91
C CYS A 431 -0.84 -12.18 -0.10
N THR A 432 -2.01 -12.63 0.37
CA THR A 432 -2.94 -11.84 1.18
C THR A 432 -3.78 -12.73 2.10
N ASN A 433 -4.22 -12.18 3.26
CA ASN A 433 -4.94 -12.93 4.29
C ASN A 433 -6.34 -12.33 4.60
N PRO A 434 -7.34 -12.53 3.72
CA PRO A 434 -8.69 -12.00 3.88
C PRO A 434 -9.36 -12.33 5.23
N LEU A 435 -9.08 -13.50 5.82
CA LEU A 435 -9.66 -13.91 7.11
C LEU A 435 -9.24 -13.02 8.30
N VAL A 436 -8.31 -12.10 8.10
CA VAL A 436 -7.96 -11.07 9.08
C VAL A 436 -8.18 -9.67 8.49
N SER A 437 -7.83 -9.44 7.23
CA SER A 437 -7.80 -8.09 6.65
C SER A 437 -9.10 -7.60 6.00
N PHE A 438 -10.04 -8.49 5.67
CA PHE A 438 -11.27 -8.10 4.97
C PHE A 438 -12.39 -7.77 5.98
N PRO A 439 -13.20 -6.71 5.76
CA PRO A 439 -14.30 -6.37 6.67
C PRO A 439 -15.44 -7.40 6.62
N ASN A 440 -16.30 -7.40 7.64
CA ASN A 440 -17.46 -8.32 7.72
C ASN A 440 -17.06 -9.82 7.64
N GLN A 441 -16.31 -10.27 8.64
CA GLN A 441 -15.79 -11.64 8.74
C GLN A 441 -16.89 -12.72 8.70
N LYS A 442 -18.10 -12.44 9.19
CA LYS A 442 -19.24 -13.38 9.11
C LYS A 442 -19.62 -13.68 7.66
N MET A 443 -19.79 -12.63 6.85
CA MET A 443 -20.08 -12.77 5.43
C MET A 443 -18.94 -13.47 4.69
N LEU A 444 -17.69 -13.06 4.92
CA LEU A 444 -16.53 -13.68 4.28
C LEU A 444 -16.46 -15.18 4.55
N ARG A 445 -16.55 -15.60 5.82
CA ARG A 445 -16.49 -17.02 6.19
C ARG A 445 -17.63 -17.83 5.59
N ARG A 446 -18.83 -17.23 5.47
CA ARG A 446 -19.96 -17.84 4.76
C ARG A 446 -19.67 -18.00 3.27
N ALA A 447 -19.13 -16.97 2.63
CA ALA A 447 -18.78 -16.99 1.21
C ALA A 447 -17.71 -18.06 0.92
N LEU A 448 -16.60 -18.08 1.65
CA LEU A 448 -15.51 -19.03 1.42
C LEU A 448 -15.96 -20.50 1.54
N LYS A 449 -16.93 -20.81 2.40
CA LYS A 449 -17.53 -22.15 2.52
C LYS A 449 -18.36 -22.59 1.29
N LYS A 450 -18.70 -21.68 0.39
CA LYS A 450 -19.51 -21.95 -0.82
C LYS A 450 -18.65 -22.21 -2.06
N LEU A 451 -17.33 -22.03 -1.97
CA LEU A 451 -16.41 -22.35 -3.06
C LEU A 451 -16.33 -23.86 -3.27
N ASP A 452 -16.20 -24.26 -4.53
CA ASP A 452 -15.85 -25.63 -4.93
C ASP A 452 -14.36 -25.88 -4.67
N ILE A 453 -13.52 -24.84 -4.83
CA ILE A 453 -12.08 -24.89 -4.56
C ILE A 453 -11.55 -23.52 -4.13
N LEU A 454 -10.79 -23.52 -3.03
CA LEU A 454 -9.97 -22.40 -2.57
C LEU A 454 -8.49 -22.74 -2.75
N VAL A 455 -7.80 -21.98 -3.60
CA VAL A 455 -6.35 -22.08 -3.81
C VAL A 455 -5.68 -20.91 -3.13
N VAL A 456 -4.63 -21.15 -2.35
CA VAL A 456 -3.84 -20.09 -1.70
C VAL A 456 -2.38 -20.20 -2.11
N GLN A 457 -1.83 -19.13 -2.68
CA GLN A 457 -0.40 -18.99 -2.93
C GLN A 457 0.19 -18.03 -1.89
N ASP A 458 1.01 -18.55 -0.98
CA ASP A 458 1.57 -17.77 0.11
C ASP A 458 2.91 -18.37 0.54
N ALA A 459 3.81 -17.51 1.04
CA ALA A 459 5.08 -17.94 1.61
C ALA A 459 4.93 -18.42 3.07
N PHE A 460 3.80 -18.07 3.69
CA PHE A 460 3.51 -18.34 5.09
C PHE A 460 2.13 -18.99 5.26
N MET A 461 1.99 -19.88 6.25
CA MET A 461 0.73 -20.53 6.60
C MET A 461 -0.21 -19.55 7.32
N SER A 462 -0.82 -18.66 6.55
CA SER A 462 -1.79 -17.66 7.00
C SER A 462 -3.13 -18.29 7.39
N ASP A 463 -4.00 -17.53 8.08
CA ASP A 463 -5.35 -18.01 8.44
C ASP A 463 -6.14 -18.46 7.23
N THR A 464 -6.02 -17.74 6.11
CA THR A 464 -6.66 -18.10 4.84
C THR A 464 -6.03 -19.36 4.23
N ALA A 465 -4.71 -19.51 4.29
CA ALA A 465 -4.02 -20.72 3.81
C ALA A 465 -4.44 -21.99 4.57
N LYS A 466 -4.65 -21.89 5.90
CA LYS A 466 -5.06 -23.03 6.75
C LYS A 466 -6.38 -23.68 6.32
N ILE A 467 -7.28 -22.93 5.69
CA ILE A 467 -8.58 -23.45 5.26
C ILE A 467 -8.63 -23.84 3.77
N ALA A 468 -7.56 -23.57 3.02
CA ALA A 468 -7.48 -23.81 1.58
C ALA A 468 -7.59 -25.30 1.22
N ASP A 469 -7.99 -25.57 -0.02
CA ASP A 469 -8.00 -26.91 -0.60
C ASP A 469 -6.66 -27.24 -1.26
N VAL A 470 -5.97 -26.23 -1.77
CA VAL A 470 -4.61 -26.31 -2.32
C VAL A 470 -3.80 -25.11 -1.87
N VAL A 471 -2.54 -25.34 -1.48
CA VAL A 471 -1.57 -24.28 -1.18
C VAL A 471 -0.38 -24.38 -2.14
N PHE A 472 -0.08 -23.30 -2.86
CA PHE A 472 1.17 -23.14 -3.61
C PHE A 472 2.22 -22.47 -2.72
N ALA A 473 3.39 -23.10 -2.59
CA ALA A 473 4.47 -22.63 -1.72
C ALA A 473 5.29 -21.54 -2.42
N ALA A 474 5.08 -20.28 -2.01
CA ALA A 474 5.76 -19.14 -2.61
C ALA A 474 7.05 -18.75 -1.86
N ALA A 475 8.01 -18.21 -2.60
CA ALA A 475 9.17 -17.50 -2.07
C ALA A 475 8.75 -16.12 -1.55
N THR A 476 9.56 -15.53 -0.68
CA THR A 476 9.32 -14.21 -0.10
C THR A 476 10.46 -13.23 -0.40
N TRP A 477 10.34 -12.00 0.10
CA TRP A 477 11.41 -10.99 0.00
C TRP A 477 12.76 -11.58 0.38
N GLY A 478 13.81 -11.29 -0.39
CA GLY A 478 15.15 -11.84 -0.20
C GLY A 478 15.40 -13.19 -0.87
N GLU A 479 14.37 -13.89 -1.34
CA GLU A 479 14.47 -15.18 -2.04
C GLU A 479 14.17 -15.09 -3.55
N LYS A 480 13.76 -13.91 -4.01
CA LYS A 480 13.37 -13.60 -5.37
C LYS A 480 13.77 -12.18 -5.74
N GLU A 481 13.78 -11.87 -7.04
CA GLU A 481 14.15 -10.55 -7.54
C GLU A 481 13.15 -9.96 -8.53
N GLY A 482 13.16 -8.63 -8.62
CA GLY A 482 12.29 -7.83 -9.48
C GLY A 482 12.22 -6.40 -8.96
N CYS A 483 11.13 -5.69 -9.25
CA CYS A 483 10.96 -4.29 -8.88
C CYS A 483 9.81 -4.03 -7.90
N TYR A 484 9.99 -3.01 -7.07
CA TYR A 484 8.95 -2.36 -6.28
C TYR A 484 8.82 -0.89 -6.65
N THR A 485 7.61 -0.43 -6.92
CA THR A 485 7.29 0.99 -7.08
C THR A 485 6.71 1.56 -5.79
N ASN A 486 7.41 2.52 -5.20
CA ASN A 486 7.04 3.14 -3.91
C ASN A 486 6.02 4.30 -4.07
N SER A 487 5.68 4.99 -2.98
CA SER A 487 4.70 6.09 -2.96
C SER A 487 5.05 7.25 -3.90
N GLU A 488 6.33 7.57 -4.07
CA GLU A 488 6.78 8.65 -4.96
C GLU A 488 7.07 8.19 -6.38
N ARG A 489 6.52 7.03 -6.79
CA ARG A 489 6.69 6.45 -8.14
C ARG A 489 8.12 5.96 -8.44
N ARG A 490 8.98 5.88 -7.41
CA ARG A 490 10.33 5.36 -7.58
C ARG A 490 10.25 3.85 -7.74
N CYS A 491 10.65 3.36 -8.89
CA CYS A 491 10.91 1.96 -9.16
C CYS A 491 12.26 1.59 -8.53
N ASN A 492 12.27 0.64 -7.61
CA ASN A 492 13.45 0.17 -6.87
C ASN A 492 13.62 -1.33 -7.12
N LYS A 493 14.87 -1.79 -7.30
CA LYS A 493 15.14 -3.22 -7.44
C LYS A 493 15.14 -3.90 -6.07
N ALA A 494 14.42 -5.00 -5.95
CA ALA A 494 14.55 -5.95 -4.86
C ALA A 494 15.38 -7.13 -5.38
N ASN A 495 16.49 -7.43 -4.70
CA ASN A 495 17.39 -8.50 -5.12
C ASN A 495 17.20 -9.76 -4.28
N LYS A 496 17.38 -10.89 -4.96
CA LYS A 496 17.54 -12.21 -4.34
C LYS A 496 18.88 -12.25 -3.58
N ALA A 497 18.82 -12.64 -2.32
CA ALA A 497 19.98 -12.72 -1.44
C ALA A 497 20.24 -14.15 -0.92
N VAL A 498 19.20 -14.97 -0.82
CA VAL A 498 19.26 -16.40 -0.48
C VAL A 498 18.36 -17.21 -1.42
N GLU A 499 18.55 -18.53 -1.46
CA GLU A 499 17.66 -19.42 -2.20
C GLU A 499 16.32 -19.61 -1.46
N PRO A 500 15.19 -19.74 -2.19
CA PRO A 500 13.93 -20.17 -1.58
C PRO A 500 14.09 -21.51 -0.86
N PRO A 501 13.47 -21.70 0.32
CA PRO A 501 13.62 -22.93 1.07
C PRO A 501 12.84 -24.10 0.43
N ALA A 502 13.42 -25.31 0.51
CA ALA A 502 12.82 -26.56 0.07
C ALA A 502 12.31 -26.51 -1.38
N GLN A 503 11.01 -26.72 -1.62
CA GLN A 503 10.41 -26.69 -2.95
C GLN A 503 9.65 -25.38 -3.23
N SER A 504 9.76 -24.36 -2.38
CA SER A 504 9.11 -23.07 -2.63
C SER A 504 9.70 -22.38 -3.87
N LYS A 505 8.87 -21.63 -4.61
CA LYS A 505 9.22 -20.98 -5.88
C LYS A 505 8.82 -19.52 -5.88
N SER A 506 9.47 -18.68 -6.68
CA SER A 506 9.02 -17.28 -6.85
C SER A 506 7.58 -17.25 -7.39
N ASP A 507 6.83 -16.19 -7.09
CA ASP A 507 5.46 -16.09 -7.63
C ASP A 507 5.51 -16.05 -9.18
N PHE A 508 6.57 -15.46 -9.74
CA PHE A 508 6.83 -15.45 -11.19
C PHE A 508 6.91 -16.87 -11.76
N ASP A 509 7.76 -17.73 -11.20
CA ASP A 509 7.94 -19.11 -11.67
C ASP A 509 6.64 -19.91 -11.53
N ILE A 510 5.92 -19.71 -10.42
CA ILE A 510 4.63 -20.38 -10.19
C ILE A 510 3.64 -20.03 -11.31
N ILE A 511 3.55 -18.76 -11.71
CA ILE A 511 2.65 -18.30 -12.77
C ILE A 511 3.06 -18.89 -14.13
N LEU A 512 4.35 -18.83 -14.48
CA LEU A 512 4.86 -19.35 -15.75
C LEU A 512 4.64 -20.85 -15.85
N GLU A 513 5.05 -21.62 -14.84
CA GLU A 513 4.86 -23.06 -14.82
C GLU A 513 3.37 -23.44 -14.83
N PHE A 514 2.53 -22.82 -13.99
CA PHE A 514 1.11 -23.12 -13.97
C PHE A 514 0.42 -22.84 -15.32
N SER A 515 0.90 -21.85 -16.08
CA SER A 515 0.40 -21.57 -17.42
C SER A 515 0.66 -22.69 -18.43
N GLU A 516 1.66 -23.56 -18.20
CA GLU A 516 1.93 -24.76 -19.00
C GLU A 516 0.85 -25.82 -18.76
N TYR A 517 0.51 -26.08 -17.50
CA TYR A 517 -0.58 -26.99 -17.13
C TYR A 517 -1.95 -26.46 -17.57
N TYR A 518 -2.09 -25.14 -17.66
CA TYR A 518 -3.28 -24.53 -18.24
C TYR A 518 -3.31 -24.57 -19.78
N GLY A 519 -2.16 -24.71 -20.43
CA GLY A 519 -2.03 -24.81 -21.89
C GLY A 519 -1.93 -23.47 -22.62
N VAL A 520 -1.46 -22.42 -21.93
CA VAL A 520 -1.38 -21.04 -22.47
C VAL A 520 0.02 -20.42 -22.39
N ARG A 521 1.04 -21.21 -21.97
CA ARG A 521 2.44 -20.77 -21.87
C ARG A 521 2.97 -20.17 -23.17
N ASP A 522 2.79 -20.89 -24.28
CA ASP A 522 3.28 -20.46 -25.60
C ASP A 522 2.56 -19.21 -26.12
N LEU A 523 1.30 -19.03 -25.74
CA LEU A 523 0.53 -17.85 -26.11
C LEU A 523 1.02 -16.59 -25.37
N LEU A 524 1.29 -16.71 -24.06
CA LEU A 524 1.49 -15.54 -23.21
C LEU A 524 2.95 -15.25 -22.88
N PHE A 525 3.79 -16.27 -22.85
CA PHE A 525 5.09 -16.19 -22.18
C PHE A 525 6.20 -16.97 -22.91
N LYS A 526 6.01 -17.34 -24.18
CA LYS A 526 6.92 -18.22 -24.96
C LYS A 526 8.41 -18.00 -24.70
N ASP A 527 8.83 -16.73 -24.68
CA ASP A 527 10.24 -16.33 -24.58
C ASP A 527 10.66 -15.93 -23.15
N TRP A 528 9.78 -16.02 -22.16
CA TRP A 528 10.09 -15.63 -20.78
C TRP A 528 10.67 -16.79 -19.99
N ARG A 529 11.76 -16.54 -19.26
CA ARG A 529 12.45 -17.47 -18.37
C ARG A 529 12.74 -16.84 -17.02
N GLU A 530 12.95 -15.54 -16.98
CA GLU A 530 13.29 -14.80 -15.77
C GLU A 530 12.49 -13.48 -15.66
N PRO A 531 12.41 -12.85 -14.48
CA PRO A 531 11.70 -11.58 -14.30
C PRO A 531 12.14 -10.48 -15.27
N LYS A 532 13.42 -10.48 -15.68
CA LYS A 532 13.96 -9.51 -16.64
C LYS A 532 13.23 -9.54 -17.99
N ASP A 533 12.75 -10.69 -18.46
CA ASP A 533 11.99 -10.80 -19.71
C ASP A 533 10.66 -10.05 -19.62
N ALA A 534 9.98 -10.17 -18.48
CA ALA A 534 8.76 -9.41 -18.20
C ALA A 534 9.05 -7.91 -18.08
N PHE A 535 10.17 -7.54 -17.45
CA PHE A 535 10.60 -6.15 -17.36
C PHE A 535 10.85 -5.52 -18.75
N GLU A 536 11.46 -6.25 -19.68
CA GLU A 536 11.67 -5.80 -21.05
C GLU A 536 10.35 -5.62 -21.83
N GLU A 537 9.35 -6.48 -21.60
CA GLU A 537 8.01 -6.26 -22.16
C GLU A 537 7.31 -5.04 -21.50
N ILE A 538 7.45 -4.86 -20.17
CA ILE A 538 6.93 -3.69 -19.45
C ILE A 538 7.50 -2.38 -20.01
N LYS A 539 8.80 -2.34 -20.35
CA LYS A 539 9.42 -1.17 -21.00
C LYS A 539 8.75 -0.83 -22.34
N LYS A 540 8.44 -1.85 -23.15
CA LYS A 540 7.72 -1.67 -24.43
C LYS A 540 6.29 -1.20 -24.19
N VAL A 541 5.59 -1.84 -23.26
CA VAL A 541 4.18 -1.56 -22.91
C VAL A 541 4.00 -0.17 -22.32
N SER A 542 4.96 0.32 -21.55
CA SER A 542 4.89 1.63 -20.88
C SER A 542 5.36 2.81 -21.73
N LYS A 543 6.08 2.56 -22.84
CA LYS A 543 6.68 3.61 -23.67
C LYS A 543 5.64 4.65 -24.11
N GLY A 544 5.92 5.93 -23.81
CA GLY A 544 5.04 7.05 -24.15
C GLY A 544 3.80 7.22 -23.26
N ARG A 545 3.62 6.37 -22.23
CA ARG A 545 2.58 6.54 -21.21
C ARG A 545 3.13 7.38 -20.05
N LEU A 546 2.26 7.86 -19.15
CA LEU A 546 2.72 8.62 -17.97
C LEU A 546 3.67 7.80 -17.07
N CYS A 547 3.42 6.50 -16.90
CA CYS A 547 4.28 5.55 -16.16
C CYS A 547 5.35 4.91 -17.06
N ASP A 548 6.08 5.72 -17.83
CA ASP A 548 7.07 5.26 -18.80
C ASP A 548 8.32 4.65 -18.15
N TYR A 549 8.66 3.40 -18.51
CA TYR A 549 9.87 2.69 -18.06
C TYR A 549 10.90 2.54 -19.18
N SER A 550 10.64 3.03 -20.39
CA SER A 550 11.45 2.73 -21.59
C SER A 550 12.94 3.09 -21.45
N GLY A 551 13.27 4.10 -20.64
CA GLY A 551 14.65 4.49 -20.33
C GLY A 551 15.29 3.78 -19.12
N MET A 552 14.63 2.80 -18.51
CA MET A 552 15.12 2.05 -17.34
C MET A 552 15.79 0.73 -17.73
N SER A 553 16.77 0.31 -16.93
CA SER A 553 17.30 -1.05 -16.86
C SER A 553 17.50 -1.42 -15.38
N TYR A 554 17.61 -2.70 -15.06
CA TYR A 554 17.89 -3.14 -13.68
C TYR A 554 19.18 -2.51 -13.14
N GLU A 555 20.23 -2.50 -13.95
CA GLU A 555 21.53 -1.94 -13.60
C GLU A 555 21.41 -0.44 -13.32
N LYS A 556 20.67 0.29 -14.18
CA LYS A 556 20.43 1.72 -14.01
C LYS A 556 19.58 2.02 -12.76
N ILE A 557 18.59 1.19 -12.46
CA ILE A 557 17.77 1.31 -11.25
C ILE A 557 18.64 1.15 -10.00
N GLU A 558 19.50 0.13 -9.96
CA GLU A 558 20.37 -0.15 -8.81
C GLU A 558 21.43 0.93 -8.57
N GLN A 559 22.06 1.39 -9.66
CA GLN A 559 23.07 2.46 -9.63
C GLN A 559 22.51 3.77 -9.07
N ASN A 560 21.26 4.11 -9.42
CA ASN A 560 20.63 5.35 -8.99
C ASN A 560 19.86 5.25 -7.67
N GLY A 561 19.82 4.07 -7.02
CA GLY A 561 18.99 3.89 -5.82
C GLY A 561 17.50 4.03 -6.10
N GLY A 562 17.07 3.52 -7.26
CA GLY A 562 15.71 3.61 -7.79
C GLY A 562 15.46 4.84 -8.68
N ILE A 563 14.48 4.74 -9.59
CA ILE A 563 14.17 5.80 -10.57
C ILE A 563 12.67 6.12 -10.53
N GLN A 564 12.32 7.40 -10.44
CA GLN A 564 10.92 7.86 -10.51
C GLN A 564 10.46 7.92 -11.96
N TRP A 565 9.40 7.18 -12.32
CA TRP A 565 8.81 7.33 -13.64
C TRP A 565 8.07 8.68 -13.80
N PRO A 566 7.91 9.21 -15.03
CA PRO A 566 8.42 8.67 -16.30
C PRO A 566 9.94 8.70 -16.42
N CYS A 567 10.52 7.66 -17.00
CA CYS A 567 11.93 7.59 -17.39
C CYS A 567 12.04 7.20 -18.87
N ASN A 568 12.46 8.14 -19.70
CA ASN A 568 12.55 8.03 -21.17
C ASN A 568 13.56 9.06 -21.73
N ASP A 569 13.62 9.26 -23.04
CA ASP A 569 14.59 10.16 -23.68
C ASP A 569 14.49 11.62 -23.16
N LYS A 570 13.28 12.07 -22.80
CA LYS A 570 13.07 13.42 -22.22
C LYS A 570 13.46 13.48 -20.75
N TYR A 571 13.22 12.40 -20.00
CA TYR A 571 13.53 12.29 -18.58
C TYR A 571 14.47 11.10 -18.32
N PRO A 572 15.74 11.16 -18.76
CA PRO A 572 16.62 9.99 -18.77
C PRO A 572 16.94 9.47 -17.37
N ASN A 573 16.81 10.29 -16.33
CA ASN A 573 17.03 9.90 -14.93
C ASN A 573 15.73 9.89 -14.11
N GLY A 574 14.58 9.83 -14.80
CA GLY A 574 13.27 9.91 -14.17
C GLY A 574 12.77 11.35 -13.96
N CYS A 575 11.54 11.46 -13.48
CA CYS A 575 10.87 12.74 -13.25
C CYS A 575 10.24 12.83 -11.86
N LYS A 576 10.75 13.75 -11.05
CA LYS A 576 10.37 13.89 -9.63
C LYS A 576 8.94 14.41 -9.44
N ARG A 577 8.45 15.24 -10.36
CA ARG A 577 7.16 15.92 -10.28
C ARG A 577 6.40 15.80 -11.58
N LEU A 578 5.13 15.44 -11.48
CA LEU A 578 4.26 15.36 -12.64
C LEU A 578 3.54 16.69 -12.86
N TYR A 579 3.16 16.93 -14.12
CA TYR A 579 2.35 18.07 -14.53
C TYR A 579 3.00 19.44 -14.29
N GLY A 580 4.34 19.50 -14.44
CA GLY A 580 5.08 20.76 -14.56
C GLY A 580 4.76 21.52 -15.85
N ASP A 581 5.44 22.63 -16.10
CA ASP A 581 5.14 23.51 -17.25
C ASP A 581 5.19 22.79 -18.61
N ASP A 582 6.07 21.80 -18.73
CA ASP A 582 6.35 21.00 -19.92
C ASP A 582 5.62 19.64 -19.95
N MET A 583 4.73 19.38 -19.00
CA MET A 583 3.97 18.13 -18.88
C MET A 583 2.46 18.44 -18.75
N PRO A 584 1.65 18.27 -19.80
CA PRO A 584 0.21 18.50 -19.71
C PRO A 584 -0.51 17.42 -18.88
N PHE A 585 -1.75 17.71 -18.47
CA PHE A 585 -2.62 16.70 -17.86
C PHE A 585 -3.07 15.64 -18.87
N GLU A 586 -3.44 14.45 -18.38
CA GLU A 586 -3.75 13.26 -19.19
C GLU A 586 -5.19 13.26 -19.75
N TYR A 587 -5.81 14.44 -19.82
CA TYR A 587 -7.06 14.66 -20.55
C TYR A 587 -6.79 15.04 -22.02
N GLU A 588 -7.83 14.94 -22.84
CA GLU A 588 -7.78 15.37 -24.24
C GLU A 588 -7.53 16.86 -24.37
N ASP A 589 -8.19 17.67 -23.52
CA ASP A 589 -8.03 19.14 -23.44
C ASP A 589 -6.76 19.58 -22.68
N LYS A 590 -5.96 18.62 -22.18
CA LYS A 590 -4.70 18.85 -21.45
C LYS A 590 -4.83 19.66 -20.16
N LYS A 591 -6.04 19.73 -19.59
CA LYS A 591 -6.36 20.52 -18.39
C LYS A 591 -6.78 19.64 -17.21
N ALA A 592 -6.47 20.07 -16.00
CA ALA A 592 -7.00 19.44 -14.78
C ALA A 592 -8.50 19.78 -14.62
N LYS A 593 -9.25 18.86 -14.00
CA LYS A 593 -10.69 19.06 -13.76
C LYS A 593 -10.96 19.33 -12.30
N PHE A 594 -11.72 20.39 -12.03
CA PHE A 594 -12.39 20.53 -10.74
C PHE A 594 -13.53 19.52 -10.62
N ILE A 595 -13.61 18.86 -9.47
CA ILE A 595 -14.62 17.84 -9.17
C ILE A 595 -15.50 18.33 -8.02
N SER A 596 -16.77 18.56 -8.29
CA SER A 596 -17.76 18.93 -7.27
C SER A 596 -18.32 17.68 -6.59
N ALA A 597 -18.01 17.49 -5.32
CA ALA A 597 -18.50 16.36 -4.54
C ALA A 597 -19.13 16.80 -3.22
N LYS A 598 -20.33 16.29 -2.94
CA LYS A 598 -21.13 16.67 -1.78
C LYS A 598 -20.79 15.80 -0.57
N TRP A 599 -20.49 16.43 0.56
CA TRP A 599 -20.38 15.75 1.83
C TRP A 599 -21.74 15.20 2.26
N GLN A 600 -21.70 14.00 2.83
CA GLN A 600 -22.85 13.34 3.43
C GLN A 600 -22.48 12.90 4.85
N PRO A 601 -23.41 12.93 5.82
CA PRO A 601 -23.16 12.41 7.16
C PRO A 601 -22.84 10.92 7.15
N LEU A 602 -22.24 10.44 8.24
CA LEU A 602 -21.92 9.03 8.46
C LEU A 602 -23.14 8.14 8.18
N GLN A 603 -22.97 7.11 7.34
CA GLN A 603 -24.04 6.14 7.05
C GLN A 603 -24.37 5.26 8.26
N GLU A 604 -23.39 5.03 9.13
CA GLU A 604 -23.55 4.31 10.40
C GLU A 604 -23.02 5.20 11.51
N ASP A 605 -23.92 5.95 12.12
CA ASP A 605 -23.62 6.84 13.23
C ASP A 605 -23.89 6.16 14.58
N ILE A 606 -23.54 6.85 15.67
CA ILE A 606 -23.82 6.41 17.03
C ILE A 606 -25.33 6.25 17.29
N SER A 607 -25.65 5.38 18.23
CA SER A 607 -27.02 5.17 18.72
C SER A 607 -27.01 4.94 20.23
N ASN A 608 -28.19 4.81 20.84
CA ASN A 608 -28.29 4.47 22.26
C ASN A 608 -27.62 3.11 22.57
N ASP A 609 -27.70 2.15 21.65
CA ASP A 609 -27.09 0.82 21.79
C ASP A 609 -25.59 0.83 21.49
N PHE A 610 -25.14 1.74 20.62
CA PHE A 610 -23.75 1.89 20.19
C PHE A 610 -23.29 3.35 20.32
N PRO A 611 -22.98 3.83 21.54
CA PRO A 611 -22.75 5.25 21.80
C PRO A 611 -21.32 5.73 21.48
N LEU A 612 -20.45 4.85 21.00
CA LEU A 612 -19.03 5.14 20.74
C LEU A 612 -18.68 4.93 19.27
N ILE A 613 -17.86 5.82 18.71
CA ILE A 613 -17.26 5.64 17.39
C ILE A 613 -15.97 4.81 17.53
N LEU A 614 -15.91 3.69 16.82
CA LEU A 614 -14.69 2.89 16.70
C LEU A 614 -13.86 3.34 15.50
N ASN A 615 -12.60 3.69 15.74
CA ASN A 615 -11.59 3.84 14.71
C ASN A 615 -10.57 2.70 14.78
N THR A 616 -10.05 2.26 13.63
CA THR A 616 -9.02 1.22 13.57
C THR A 616 -7.78 1.73 12.87
N GLY A 617 -6.61 1.25 13.30
CA GLY A 617 -5.37 1.61 12.63
C GLY A 617 -4.24 0.64 12.92
N ARG A 618 -3.03 1.18 12.92
CA ARG A 618 -1.80 0.38 12.88
C ARG A 618 -0.78 0.86 13.89
N THR A 619 0.23 0.03 14.09
CA THR A 619 1.34 0.26 15.00
C THR A 619 2.66 0.06 14.25
N VAL A 620 3.77 0.55 14.80
CA VAL A 620 5.07 0.48 14.10
C VAL A 620 5.67 -0.92 14.15
N GLU A 621 5.32 -1.72 15.14
CA GLU A 621 5.85 -3.06 15.41
C GLU A 621 5.31 -4.09 14.42
N HIS A 622 4.08 -3.93 13.95
CA HIS A 622 3.39 -4.95 13.18
C HIS A 622 2.97 -4.48 11.79
N PHE A 623 2.94 -5.43 10.86
CA PHE A 623 2.53 -5.20 9.49
C PHE A 623 1.31 -6.05 9.14
N HIS A 624 0.23 -5.38 8.71
CA HIS A 624 -1.02 -6.00 8.27
C HIS A 624 -1.52 -7.05 9.28
N THR A 625 -1.51 -8.33 8.92
CA THR A 625 -2.16 -9.42 9.65
C THR A 625 -1.20 -10.22 10.52
N ARG A 626 -0.01 -9.65 10.83
CA ARG A 626 1.07 -10.29 11.63
C ARG A 626 1.60 -11.62 11.08
N THR A 627 1.19 -12.06 9.88
CA THR A 627 1.67 -13.30 9.25
C THR A 627 3.21 -13.37 9.17
N LYS A 628 3.85 -12.21 8.94
CA LYS A 628 5.30 -12.02 8.96
C LYS A 628 5.79 -11.55 10.34
N THR A 629 5.36 -10.36 10.76
CA THR A 629 5.94 -9.67 11.93
C THR A 629 5.63 -10.32 13.27
N GLY A 630 4.53 -11.08 13.39
CA GLY A 630 4.23 -11.86 14.60
C GLY A 630 5.12 -13.09 14.76
N GLN A 631 5.95 -13.41 13.76
CA GLN A 631 6.96 -14.47 13.85
C GLN A 631 8.36 -13.93 14.19
N ILE A 632 8.50 -12.60 14.23
CA ILE A 632 9.76 -11.93 14.53
C ILE A 632 9.71 -11.55 16.02
N LYS A 633 10.38 -12.35 16.85
CA LYS A 633 10.26 -12.28 18.32
C LYS A 633 10.41 -10.86 18.88
N ILE A 634 11.42 -10.10 18.43
CA ILE A 634 11.64 -8.73 18.90
C ILE A 634 10.47 -7.78 18.61
N LEU A 635 9.74 -7.99 17.50
CA LEU A 635 8.56 -7.20 17.17
C LEU A 635 7.33 -7.69 17.94
N ASP A 636 7.20 -9.00 18.09
CA ASP A 636 6.08 -9.62 18.82
C ASP A 636 6.10 -9.28 20.31
N ASP A 637 7.27 -9.32 20.95
CA ASP A 637 7.46 -8.94 22.35
C ASP A 637 7.08 -7.47 22.63
N LEU A 638 7.19 -6.58 21.63
CA LEU A 638 6.86 -5.16 21.76
C LEU A 638 5.35 -4.88 21.69
N ALA A 639 4.57 -5.73 21.01
CA ALA A 639 3.13 -5.54 20.82
C ALA A 639 2.37 -6.89 20.72
N PRO A 640 2.41 -7.75 21.77
CA PRO A 640 1.97 -9.15 21.66
C PRO A 640 0.46 -9.33 21.51
N GLU A 641 -0.35 -8.40 22.02
CA GLU A 641 -1.81 -8.44 21.99
C GLU A 641 -2.45 -7.09 21.62
N ALA A 642 -3.73 -7.12 21.23
CA ALA A 642 -4.50 -5.93 20.89
C ALA A 642 -4.90 -5.12 22.13
N TRP A 643 -5.10 -3.81 21.95
CA TRP A 643 -5.62 -2.92 22.99
C TRP A 643 -6.70 -1.98 22.44
N CYS A 644 -7.52 -1.45 23.35
CA CYS A 644 -8.51 -0.42 23.10
C CYS A 644 -8.06 0.88 23.77
N GLU A 645 -7.70 1.87 22.96
CA GLU A 645 -7.49 3.24 23.47
C GLU A 645 -8.83 3.87 23.81
N ILE A 646 -8.98 4.34 25.06
CA ILE A 646 -10.20 4.98 25.56
C ILE A 646 -9.88 6.28 26.29
N ASN A 647 -10.71 7.30 26.12
CA ASN A 647 -10.56 8.57 26.82
C ASN A 647 -10.79 8.42 28.34
N PRO A 648 -10.05 9.12 29.23
CA PRO A 648 -10.27 9.06 30.68
C PRO A 648 -11.71 9.37 31.12
N ALA A 649 -12.40 10.29 30.44
CA ALA A 649 -13.79 10.63 30.77
C ALA A 649 -14.74 9.45 30.52
N ASP A 650 -14.55 8.74 29.41
CA ASP A 650 -15.40 7.58 29.08
C ASP A 650 -14.99 6.35 29.88
N ALA A 651 -13.70 6.17 30.16
CA ALA A 651 -13.22 5.12 31.07
C ALA A 651 -13.88 5.26 32.46
N LYS A 652 -13.99 6.49 32.98
CA LYS A 652 -14.69 6.77 34.25
C LYS A 652 -16.19 6.43 34.16
N LYS A 653 -16.87 6.81 33.08
CA LYS A 653 -18.30 6.50 32.87
C LYS A 653 -18.54 5.00 32.78
N LEU A 654 -17.69 4.28 32.05
CA LEU A 654 -17.76 2.84 31.86
C LEU A 654 -17.17 2.04 33.04
N LYS A 655 -16.59 2.73 34.04
CA LYS A 655 -15.95 2.13 35.22
C LYS A 655 -14.82 1.14 34.87
N VAL A 656 -14.05 1.44 33.83
CA VAL A 656 -12.88 0.66 33.41
C VAL A 656 -11.58 1.42 33.70
N LYS A 657 -10.51 0.67 33.95
CA LYS A 657 -9.15 1.14 34.23
C LYS A 657 -8.16 0.59 33.21
N ASN A 658 -6.93 1.11 33.24
CA ASN A 658 -5.84 0.52 32.48
C ASN A 658 -5.69 -0.97 32.81
N TYR A 659 -5.46 -1.77 31.77
CA TYR A 659 -5.27 -3.22 31.81
C TYR A 659 -6.50 -4.07 32.14
N ASP A 660 -7.66 -3.47 32.38
CA ASP A 660 -8.92 -4.23 32.37
C ASP A 660 -9.13 -4.87 30.98
N ARG A 661 -9.91 -5.94 30.93
CA ARG A 661 -10.30 -6.57 29.66
C ARG A 661 -11.76 -6.27 29.36
N VAL A 662 -12.02 -5.83 28.15
CA VAL A 662 -13.36 -5.45 27.68
C VAL A 662 -13.76 -6.19 26.42
N THR A 663 -15.06 -6.24 26.18
CA THR A 663 -15.64 -6.69 24.92
C THR A 663 -16.16 -5.47 24.16
N ILE A 664 -15.72 -5.32 22.91
CA ILE A 664 -16.23 -4.29 22.01
C ILE A 664 -17.31 -4.93 21.14
N THR A 665 -18.52 -4.37 21.13
CA THR A 665 -19.66 -4.89 20.37
C THR A 665 -20.16 -3.85 19.36
N SER A 666 -20.55 -4.32 18.19
CA SER A 666 -21.25 -3.56 17.14
C SER A 666 -22.39 -4.38 16.55
N SER A 667 -23.19 -3.77 15.67
CA SER A 667 -24.22 -4.47 14.89
C SER A 667 -23.69 -5.65 14.07
N ARG A 668 -22.39 -5.66 13.75
CA ARG A 668 -21.76 -6.71 12.92
C ARG A 668 -21.15 -7.84 13.74
N GLY A 669 -20.83 -7.64 15.01
CA GLY A 669 -20.23 -8.66 15.86
C GLY A 669 -19.61 -8.09 17.12
N LYS A 670 -18.77 -8.90 17.78
CA LYS A 670 -18.04 -8.51 18.97
C LYS A 670 -16.59 -8.99 18.88
N VAL A 671 -15.70 -8.28 19.55
CA VAL A 671 -14.31 -8.70 19.80
C VAL A 671 -14.11 -8.70 21.32
N GLU A 672 -13.70 -9.85 21.84
CA GLU A 672 -13.62 -10.11 23.27
C GLU A 672 -12.18 -9.95 23.79
N ASN A 673 -12.05 -9.78 25.10
CA ASN A 673 -10.77 -9.81 25.82
C ASN A 673 -9.73 -8.76 25.36
N ILE A 674 -10.17 -7.60 24.86
CA ILE A 674 -9.26 -6.53 24.47
C ILE A 674 -8.77 -5.77 25.70
N VAL A 675 -7.47 -5.54 25.80
CA VAL A 675 -6.85 -4.81 26.91
C VAL A 675 -7.19 -3.31 26.83
N VAL A 676 -7.68 -2.73 27.92
CA VAL A 676 -7.97 -1.30 28.00
C VAL A 676 -6.68 -0.50 28.17
N LYS A 677 -6.55 0.55 27.35
CA LYS A 677 -5.51 1.58 27.46
C LYS A 677 -6.16 2.95 27.57
N VAL A 678 -6.31 3.45 28.79
CA VAL A 678 -6.80 4.79 29.09
C VAL A 678 -5.77 5.83 28.66
N THR A 679 -6.17 6.74 27.76
CA THR A 679 -5.27 7.71 27.13
C THR A 679 -6.03 8.95 26.64
N GLN A 680 -5.39 10.11 26.70
CA GLN A 680 -5.92 11.38 26.16
C GLN A 680 -5.68 11.54 24.66
N THR A 681 -5.14 10.52 23.98
CA THR A 681 -4.90 10.54 22.53
C THR A 681 -6.17 10.42 21.68
N VAL A 682 -7.26 9.91 22.26
CA VAL A 682 -8.58 9.81 21.62
C VAL A 682 -9.57 10.77 22.29
N ALA A 683 -10.48 11.35 21.51
CA ALA A 683 -11.52 12.25 22.01
C ALA A 683 -12.61 11.49 22.79
N PRO A 684 -13.30 12.14 23.74
CA PRO A 684 -14.50 11.56 24.34
C PRO A 684 -15.52 11.13 23.29
N GLY A 685 -16.17 9.97 23.48
CA GLY A 685 -17.09 9.35 22.53
C GLY A 685 -16.40 8.52 21.43
N THR A 686 -15.06 8.41 21.44
CA THR A 686 -14.31 7.66 20.43
C THR A 686 -13.34 6.67 21.06
N ILE A 687 -13.14 5.53 20.39
CA ILE A 687 -12.15 4.50 20.78
C ILE A 687 -11.30 4.11 19.58
N PHE A 688 -10.08 3.60 19.86
CA PHE A 688 -9.17 3.13 18.82
C PHE A 688 -8.63 1.73 19.10
N VAL A 689 -8.59 0.88 18.05
CA VAL A 689 -8.03 -0.49 18.13
C VAL A 689 -7.08 -0.75 16.95
N PRO A 690 -5.85 -1.26 17.19
CA PRO A 690 -5.00 -1.73 16.10
C PRO A 690 -5.54 -3.05 15.53
N PHE A 691 -5.77 -3.13 14.20
CA PHE A 691 -6.42 -4.30 13.58
C PHE A 691 -5.48 -5.48 13.27
N HIS A 692 -4.27 -5.48 13.82
CA HIS A 692 -3.23 -6.46 13.49
C HIS A 692 -3.52 -7.89 13.98
N TYR A 693 -4.52 -8.06 14.84
CA TYR A 693 -4.78 -9.26 15.64
C TYR A 693 -6.08 -9.93 15.16
N ASN A 694 -6.10 -11.26 15.15
CA ASN A 694 -7.26 -12.09 14.77
C ASN A 694 -7.96 -12.60 16.01
#